data_AF-A0A847D3I8-F1
#
_entry.id   AF-A0A847D3I8-F1
#
_cell.length_a   1.000
_cell.length_b   1.000
_cell.length_c   1.000
_cell.angle_alpha   90.00
_cell.angle_beta   90.00
_cell.angle_gamma   90.00
#
_symmetry.space_group_name_H-M   'P 1'
#
loop_
_entity.id
_entity.type
_entity.pdbx_description
1 polymer ?
#
loop_
_entity_poly.entity_id
_entity_poly.type
_entity_poly.pdbx_seq_one_letter_code
_entity_poly.pdbx_strand_id
1 'polypeptide(L)'
;MSLSKHELFQQMLEQINLHHQPEYLPYFENGEIEQVIVHKKSKLWSFQFVFDNVLPFEVFTALMNHMKIKFQSIATIDFQIKTRKPILTNESILDYWETVVQRSNISSPLVLSLFAKHTPVVLDNKVVISVENEITKNHLADNYLSIIQQNYLVLGFPSFQITIEVDEAASEARMAQYLARKQEQDEMLVKQAEEAIKQNQQDRQRSDGSQSKGSNNGPLLIGRQISSKEEIKQMASITEEERSVVIEGYIFDSEIRELRSGRKLLVFKMTDYTSSFSVKLFSSNETDEQNFELVKKGIWVRVRGSVQEDTFMRDLVVNGRDVNEVAHAERKDRAPEDEKRVELHLHSNMSQMDATNGIGDFVKQAAKWGHKAIALTDHAAAQGYPDAHAAGKANNVKILYGIEAYVVDDGVPIAYNPVHEDLSEAIYVVFDVETTGLSAVYDTIIELAGVKMYKGNVIETFEEFINPGHPLSQTTIQLTGITDDMVRDSKPEKTVLEEFAAFAEGTILVAHNASFDMGFLNNSYERYGMAEAPQPVIDTLEMSRFLHPQLKSHRLNTLAKRYGVGLEQHHRAVYDSETTGALCWIFLKEAREEHNILFHDELNKYIGGGDSYKRARPFHATILAKNQDGLKDLFKIISASNIDYYYRTPRLPRSVLQASRENLLIGSACSEGEIFEAMMQKGAEAAKAKAKFYDYIEVMPKEVYAPLITRELVKNESDLEEIITQIVAIGEELGKTVVATGNVHYLNKEDAIYREILIGSLKVN
;
A
#
# COMPACT_ATOMS: atom_id res chain seq x y z
N MET A 1 -53.72 -15.28 26.50
CA MET A 1 -53.53 -13.83 26.72
C MET A 1 -52.08 -13.52 26.36
N SER A 2 -51.81 -12.50 25.55
CA SER A 2 -50.44 -12.07 25.30
C SER A 2 -49.86 -11.54 26.61
N LEU A 3 -48.67 -11.99 26.98
CA LEU A 3 -47.92 -11.46 28.13
C LEU A 3 -47.76 -9.94 27.96
N SER A 4 -47.86 -9.19 29.05
CA SER A 4 -47.46 -7.79 29.05
C SER A 4 -45.96 -7.64 28.77
N LYS A 5 -45.53 -6.45 28.34
CA LYS A 5 -44.12 -6.16 28.03
C LYS A 5 -43.17 -6.44 29.21
N HIS A 6 -43.65 -6.20 30.43
CA HIS A 6 -42.92 -6.48 31.66
C HIS A 6 -42.89 -7.98 31.98
N GLU A 7 -44.04 -8.68 31.90
CA GLU A 7 -44.08 -10.14 32.11
C GLU A 7 -43.22 -10.89 31.10
N LEU A 8 -43.16 -10.41 29.85
CA LEU A 8 -42.29 -10.95 28.81
C LEU A 8 -40.80 -10.78 29.14
N PHE A 9 -40.43 -9.64 29.73
CA PHE A 9 -39.06 -9.38 30.19
C PHE A 9 -38.67 -10.31 31.35
N GLN A 10 -39.54 -10.47 32.35
CA GLN A 10 -39.28 -11.35 33.50
C GLN A 10 -39.13 -12.82 33.07
N GLN A 11 -39.99 -13.31 32.17
CA GLN A 11 -39.82 -14.66 31.61
C GLN A 11 -38.51 -14.83 30.84
N MET A 12 -38.05 -13.79 30.13
CA MET A 12 -36.77 -13.84 29.45
C MET A 12 -35.60 -13.89 30.46
N LEU A 13 -35.64 -13.11 31.54
CA LEU A 13 -34.64 -13.16 32.62
C LEU A 13 -34.53 -14.55 33.27
N GLU A 14 -35.66 -15.22 33.46
CA GLU A 14 -35.71 -16.62 33.89
C GLU A 14 -35.00 -17.54 32.87
N GLN A 15 -35.34 -17.41 31.59
CA GLN A 15 -34.78 -18.26 30.52
C GLN A 15 -33.27 -18.12 30.34
N ILE A 16 -32.73 -16.92 30.56
CA ILE A 16 -31.29 -16.65 30.47
C ILE A 16 -30.55 -16.90 31.80
N ASN A 17 -31.24 -17.38 32.84
CA ASN A 17 -30.69 -17.67 34.18
C ASN A 17 -30.09 -16.47 34.94
N LEU A 18 -30.49 -15.23 34.61
CA LEU A 18 -29.94 -14.03 35.26
C LEU A 18 -30.71 -13.65 36.55
N HIS A 19 -31.90 -14.23 36.75
CA HIS A 19 -32.73 -14.04 37.95
C HIS A 19 -32.11 -14.56 39.26
N HIS A 20 -31.02 -15.35 39.20
CA HIS A 20 -30.35 -15.93 40.36
C HIS A 20 -29.23 -15.05 40.95
N GLN A 21 -28.99 -13.84 40.43
CA GLN A 21 -27.99 -12.89 40.92
C GLN A 21 -28.69 -11.74 41.67
N PRO A 22 -28.83 -11.81 43.02
CA PRO A 22 -29.56 -10.83 43.81
C PRO A 22 -29.07 -9.38 43.62
N GLU A 23 -27.77 -9.22 43.33
CA GLU A 23 -27.11 -7.95 43.08
C GLU A 23 -27.60 -7.21 41.82
N TYR A 24 -28.15 -7.91 40.83
CA TYR A 24 -28.59 -7.31 39.56
C TYR A 24 -30.11 -7.07 39.49
N LEU A 25 -30.89 -7.75 40.32
CA LEU A 25 -32.36 -7.63 40.35
C LEU A 25 -32.89 -6.20 40.50
N PRO A 26 -32.29 -5.31 41.32
CA PRO A 26 -32.77 -3.92 41.46
C PRO A 26 -32.78 -3.14 40.14
N TYR A 27 -31.90 -3.46 39.19
CA TYR A 27 -31.81 -2.78 37.89
C TYR A 27 -32.83 -3.30 36.87
N PHE A 28 -33.45 -4.45 37.15
CA PHE A 28 -34.38 -5.15 36.26
C PHE A 28 -35.83 -5.09 36.72
N GLU A 29 -36.10 -4.54 37.92
CA GLU A 29 -37.43 -4.49 38.55
C GLU A 29 -38.50 -3.86 37.65
N ASN A 30 -38.17 -2.80 36.91
CA ASN A 30 -39.08 -2.12 35.96
C ASN A 30 -38.68 -2.31 34.49
N GLY A 31 -37.90 -3.36 34.20
CA GLY A 31 -37.46 -3.69 32.85
C GLY A 31 -38.61 -4.18 31.97
N GLU A 32 -38.62 -3.76 30.72
CA GLU A 32 -39.63 -4.18 29.72
C GLU A 32 -38.95 -4.59 28.41
N ILE A 33 -39.57 -5.55 27.70
CA ILE A 33 -39.31 -5.77 26.28
C ILE A 33 -40.37 -5.00 25.49
N GLU A 34 -39.98 -3.89 24.89
CA GLU A 34 -40.88 -3.08 24.08
C GLU A 34 -41.29 -3.81 22.80
N GLN A 35 -40.31 -4.43 22.14
CA GLN A 35 -40.48 -5.14 20.89
C GLN A 35 -39.34 -6.14 20.68
N VAL A 36 -39.63 -7.25 19.97
CA VAL A 36 -38.62 -8.15 19.41
C VAL A 36 -38.84 -8.22 17.90
N ILE A 37 -37.81 -7.90 17.13
CA ILE A 37 -37.83 -7.94 15.67
C ILE A 37 -37.05 -9.17 15.20
N VAL A 38 -37.69 -10.04 14.43
CA VAL A 38 -37.10 -11.30 13.96
C VAL A 38 -36.79 -11.23 12.48
N HIS A 39 -35.50 -11.15 12.15
CA HIS A 39 -35.01 -11.18 10.77
C HIS A 39 -34.76 -12.62 10.33
N LYS A 40 -35.82 -13.27 9.81
CA LYS A 40 -35.81 -14.69 9.45
C LYS A 40 -34.69 -15.10 8.46
N LYS A 41 -34.35 -14.24 7.50
CA LYS A 41 -33.33 -14.53 6.47
C LYS A 41 -31.90 -14.48 7.01
N SER A 42 -31.58 -13.48 7.83
CA SER A 42 -30.24 -13.29 8.41
C SER A 42 -30.05 -14.00 9.74
N LYS A 43 -31.07 -14.71 10.25
CA LYS A 43 -31.08 -15.32 11.60
C LYS A 43 -30.65 -14.33 12.69
N LEU A 44 -31.17 -13.10 12.62
CA LEU A 44 -30.90 -12.04 13.59
C LEU A 44 -32.18 -11.70 14.37
N TRP A 45 -32.10 -11.64 15.68
CA TRP A 45 -33.17 -11.16 16.57
C TRP A 45 -32.73 -9.86 17.24
N SER A 46 -33.49 -8.79 17.01
CA SER A 46 -33.23 -7.48 17.60
C SER A 46 -34.22 -7.20 18.73
N PHE A 47 -33.71 -7.03 19.95
CA PHE A 47 -34.50 -6.76 21.15
C PHE A 47 -34.53 -5.26 21.46
N GLN A 48 -35.71 -4.72 21.75
CA GLN A 48 -35.84 -3.36 22.26
C GLN A 48 -36.22 -3.40 23.72
N PHE A 49 -35.32 -2.94 24.58
CA PHE A 49 -35.50 -2.92 26.04
C PHE A 49 -35.85 -1.52 26.54
N VAL A 50 -36.59 -1.45 27.64
CA VAL A 50 -36.84 -0.22 28.38
C VAL A 50 -36.44 -0.40 29.84
N PHE A 51 -35.56 0.46 30.34
CA PHE A 51 -35.14 0.52 31.74
C PHE A 51 -35.39 1.90 32.35
N ASP A 52 -35.26 2.03 33.66
CA ASP A 52 -35.44 3.33 34.32
C ASP A 52 -34.25 4.27 34.09
N ASN A 53 -33.03 3.74 34.19
CA ASN A 53 -31.76 4.46 34.01
C ASN A 53 -30.82 3.69 33.08
N VAL A 54 -29.73 4.33 32.67
CA VAL A 54 -28.59 3.66 32.02
C VAL A 54 -28.12 2.55 32.96
N LEU A 55 -28.00 1.32 32.45
CA LEU A 55 -27.55 0.19 33.27
C LEU A 55 -26.08 0.37 33.65
N PRO A 56 -25.66 0.03 34.88
CA PRO A 56 -24.24 -0.12 35.19
C PRO A 56 -23.58 -1.08 34.20
N PHE A 57 -22.34 -0.81 33.81
CA PHE A 57 -21.70 -1.54 32.72
C PHE A 57 -21.57 -3.05 32.99
N GLU A 58 -21.31 -3.44 34.24
CA GLU A 58 -21.27 -4.85 34.66
C GLU A 58 -22.63 -5.54 34.48
N VAL A 59 -23.73 -4.87 34.85
CA VAL A 59 -25.11 -5.38 34.72
C VAL A 59 -25.50 -5.51 33.25
N PHE A 60 -25.14 -4.52 32.43
CA PHE A 60 -25.33 -4.55 30.99
C PHE A 60 -24.58 -5.72 30.34
N THR A 61 -23.30 -5.87 30.66
CA THR A 61 -22.45 -6.93 30.12
C THR A 61 -22.98 -8.31 30.51
N ALA A 62 -23.39 -8.47 31.78
CA ALA A 62 -24.03 -9.70 32.25
C ALA A 62 -25.31 -10.03 31.46
N LEU A 63 -26.21 -9.05 31.27
CA LEU A 63 -27.43 -9.23 30.48
C LEU A 63 -27.11 -9.63 29.04
N MET A 64 -26.19 -8.94 28.39
CA MET A 64 -25.84 -9.19 26.98
C MET A 64 -25.18 -10.56 26.78
N ASN A 65 -24.28 -10.96 27.67
CA ASN A 65 -23.60 -12.25 27.58
C ASN A 65 -24.57 -13.41 27.80
N HIS A 66 -25.45 -13.33 28.79
CA HIS A 66 -26.45 -14.38 29.04
C HIS A 66 -27.46 -14.50 27.89
N MET A 67 -27.88 -13.37 27.30
CA MET A 67 -28.70 -13.35 26.08
C MET A 67 -27.99 -14.04 24.90
N LYS A 68 -26.74 -13.68 24.61
CA LYS A 68 -25.95 -14.29 23.53
C LYS A 68 -25.79 -15.80 23.74
N ILE A 69 -25.36 -16.23 24.93
CA ILE A 69 -25.15 -17.64 25.26
C ILE A 69 -26.44 -18.44 25.13
N LYS A 70 -27.57 -17.89 25.60
CA LYS A 70 -28.84 -18.61 25.57
C LYS A 70 -29.39 -18.80 24.16
N PHE A 71 -29.26 -17.77 23.31
CA PHE A 71 -29.89 -17.76 21.99
C PHE A 71 -28.95 -18.07 20.83
N GLN A 72 -27.64 -18.26 21.06
CA GLN A 72 -26.63 -18.53 20.01
C GLN A 72 -26.98 -19.70 19.08
N SER A 73 -27.68 -20.72 19.57
CA SER A 73 -28.07 -21.88 18.75
C SER A 73 -29.25 -21.59 17.81
N ILE A 74 -29.90 -20.44 17.96
CA ILE A 74 -31.15 -20.07 17.26
C ILE A 74 -30.92 -18.85 16.36
N ALA A 75 -30.33 -17.79 16.88
CA ALA A 75 -30.13 -16.53 16.18
C ALA A 75 -28.99 -15.71 16.81
N THR A 76 -28.36 -14.86 16.01
CA THR A 76 -27.52 -13.76 16.51
C THR A 76 -28.42 -12.74 17.19
N ILE A 77 -27.95 -12.12 18.27
CA ILE A 77 -28.71 -11.15 19.05
C ILE A 77 -28.17 -9.74 18.83
N ASP A 78 -29.06 -8.82 18.49
CA ASP A 78 -28.83 -7.38 18.55
C ASP A 78 -29.83 -6.73 19.51
N PHE A 79 -29.54 -5.52 19.96
CA PHE A 79 -30.33 -4.87 20.99
C PHE A 79 -30.28 -3.35 20.88
N GLN A 80 -31.36 -2.74 21.33
CA GLN A 80 -31.50 -1.31 21.55
C GLN A 80 -32.13 -1.08 22.91
N ILE A 81 -31.60 -0.13 23.67
CA ILE A 81 -32.07 0.20 25.02
C ILE A 81 -32.64 1.61 25.01
N LYS A 82 -33.81 1.77 25.61
CA LYS A 82 -34.38 3.08 25.98
C LYS A 82 -34.41 3.20 27.49
N THR A 83 -34.25 4.41 27.99
CA THR A 83 -34.30 4.70 29.42
C THR A 83 -35.35 5.76 29.73
N ARG A 84 -36.05 5.63 30.86
CA ARG A 84 -37.11 6.57 31.25
C ARG A 84 -36.56 7.88 31.84
N LYS A 85 -35.46 7.82 32.61
CA LYS A 85 -34.86 8.97 33.32
C LYS A 85 -33.31 8.92 33.31
N PRO A 86 -32.66 8.83 32.15
CA PRO A 86 -31.21 8.64 32.09
C PRO A 86 -30.44 9.73 32.84
N ILE A 87 -29.51 9.31 33.70
CA ILE A 87 -28.54 10.20 34.35
C ILE A 87 -27.19 9.99 33.65
N LEU A 88 -26.65 11.08 33.10
CA LEU A 88 -25.32 11.08 32.49
C LEU A 88 -24.27 11.26 33.59
N THR A 89 -23.37 10.29 33.74
CA THR A 89 -22.24 10.38 34.68
C THR A 89 -20.94 10.17 33.91
N ASN A 90 -19.83 10.72 34.42
CA ASN A 90 -18.52 10.52 33.81
C ASN A 90 -18.13 9.03 33.78
N GLU A 91 -18.46 8.33 34.86
CA GLU A 91 -18.23 6.88 35.01
C GLU A 91 -18.99 6.08 33.95
N SER A 92 -20.29 6.33 33.74
CA SER A 92 -21.06 5.57 32.76
C SER A 92 -20.61 5.83 31.32
N ILE A 93 -20.15 7.05 30.99
CA ILE A 93 -19.59 7.34 29.67
C ILE A 93 -18.28 6.60 29.44
N LEU A 94 -17.36 6.64 30.42
CA LEU A 94 -16.07 5.97 30.33
C LEU A 94 -16.20 4.45 30.25
N ASP A 95 -17.02 3.84 31.10
CA ASP A 95 -17.16 2.38 31.16
C ASP A 95 -17.72 1.81 29.84
N TYR A 96 -18.62 2.55 29.18
CA TYR A 96 -19.21 2.14 27.90
C TYR A 96 -18.40 2.53 26.67
N TRP A 97 -17.32 3.31 26.82
CA TRP A 97 -16.59 3.91 25.70
C TRP A 97 -16.10 2.87 24.69
N GLU A 98 -15.41 1.84 25.18
CA GLU A 98 -14.85 0.79 24.33
C GLU A 98 -15.97 0.05 23.56
N THR A 99 -17.08 -0.26 24.23
CA THR A 99 -18.24 -0.91 23.61
C THR A 99 -18.85 -0.04 22.52
N VAL A 100 -18.97 1.27 22.74
CA VAL A 100 -19.51 2.21 21.75
C VAL A 100 -18.59 2.35 20.54
N VAL A 101 -17.28 2.43 20.75
CA VAL A 101 -16.29 2.49 19.67
C VAL A 101 -16.34 1.22 18.82
N GLN A 102 -16.38 0.05 19.46
CA GLN A 102 -16.50 -1.24 18.76
C GLN A 102 -17.81 -1.35 17.95
N ARG A 103 -18.94 -0.91 18.52
CA ARG A 103 -20.24 -0.89 17.80
C ARG A 103 -20.29 0.10 16.64
N SER A 104 -19.34 1.03 16.54
CA SER A 104 -19.30 2.02 15.46
C SER A 104 -18.73 1.48 14.14
N ASN A 105 -18.34 0.19 14.06
CA ASN A 105 -17.79 -0.45 12.86
C ASN A 105 -16.62 0.31 12.21
N ILE A 106 -15.81 0.97 13.02
CA ILE A 106 -14.63 1.70 12.56
C ILE A 106 -13.58 0.67 12.15
N SER A 107 -13.27 0.61 10.85
CA SER A 107 -12.34 -0.38 10.26
C SER A 107 -10.88 0.05 10.27
N SER A 108 -10.60 1.34 10.52
CA SER A 108 -9.24 1.89 10.51
C SER A 108 -8.52 1.58 11.83
N PRO A 109 -7.43 0.78 11.82
CA PRO A 109 -6.65 0.47 13.03
C PRO A 109 -6.04 1.73 13.66
N LEU A 110 -5.69 2.72 12.82
CA LEU A 110 -5.18 4.01 13.29
C LEU A 110 -6.24 4.76 14.10
N VAL A 111 -7.48 4.82 13.61
CA VAL A 111 -8.57 5.53 14.30
C VAL A 111 -8.97 4.80 15.58
N LEU A 112 -8.98 3.46 15.56
CA LEU A 112 -9.17 2.65 16.78
C LEU A 112 -8.08 2.94 17.81
N SER A 113 -6.82 3.05 17.39
CA SER A 113 -5.71 3.40 18.28
C SER A 113 -5.86 4.82 18.86
N LEU A 114 -6.39 5.77 18.09
CA LEU A 114 -6.64 7.13 18.54
C LEU A 114 -7.76 7.18 19.58
N PHE A 115 -8.87 6.47 19.38
CA PHE A 115 -9.96 6.41 20.38
C PHE A 115 -9.59 5.59 21.62
N ALA A 116 -8.68 4.61 21.49
CA ALA A 116 -8.07 3.94 22.64
C ALA A 116 -7.14 4.86 23.43
N LYS A 117 -6.43 5.77 22.75
CA LYS A 117 -5.53 6.76 23.37
C LYS A 117 -6.28 7.96 23.97
N HIS A 118 -7.40 8.36 23.38
CA HIS A 118 -8.13 9.58 23.72
C HIS A 118 -9.57 9.26 24.18
N THR A 119 -9.75 9.07 25.48
CA THR A 119 -11.05 8.74 26.11
C THR A 119 -11.90 9.98 26.44
N PRO A 120 -13.24 9.89 26.40
CA PRO A 120 -14.14 11.01 26.71
C PRO A 120 -14.25 11.34 28.20
N VAL A 121 -14.51 12.62 28.52
CA VAL A 121 -14.81 13.09 29.89
C VAL A 121 -16.08 13.95 29.89
N VAL A 122 -16.90 13.84 30.93
CA VAL A 122 -18.06 14.72 31.13
C VAL A 122 -17.64 15.99 31.88
N LEU A 123 -17.67 17.14 31.20
CA LEU A 123 -17.42 18.48 31.75
C LEU A 123 -18.66 19.37 31.54
N ASP A 124 -19.23 19.94 32.60
CA ASP A 124 -20.39 20.84 32.54
C ASP A 124 -21.54 20.31 31.64
N ASN A 125 -21.85 19.02 31.78
CA ASN A 125 -22.89 18.32 31.00
C ASN A 125 -22.60 18.19 29.48
N LYS A 126 -21.34 18.35 29.07
CA LYS A 126 -20.81 18.08 27.72
C LYS A 126 -19.78 16.96 27.78
N VAL A 127 -19.65 16.19 26.70
CA VAL A 127 -18.63 15.15 26.61
C VAL A 127 -17.46 15.67 25.79
N VAL A 128 -16.25 15.65 26.35
CA VAL A 128 -15.05 16.22 25.73
C VAL A 128 -14.01 15.13 25.52
N ILE A 129 -13.43 15.07 24.32
CA ILE A 129 -12.28 14.23 23.98
C ILE A 129 -11.09 15.16 23.73
N SER A 130 -9.95 14.89 24.35
CA SER A 130 -8.76 15.71 24.11
C SER A 130 -7.76 14.99 23.21
N VAL A 131 -7.21 15.71 22.23
CA VAL A 131 -6.25 15.20 21.24
C VAL A 131 -5.00 16.10 21.17
N GLU A 132 -3.97 15.65 20.44
CA GLU A 132 -2.65 16.31 20.42
C GLU A 132 -2.54 17.46 19.41
N ASN A 133 -3.33 17.44 18.34
CA ASN A 133 -3.22 18.44 17.28
C ASN A 133 -4.56 18.65 16.56
N GLU A 134 -4.66 19.78 15.86
CA GLU A 134 -5.86 20.19 15.12
C GLU A 134 -6.19 19.24 13.94
N ILE A 135 -5.21 18.53 13.38
CA ILE A 135 -5.43 17.59 12.27
C ILE A 135 -6.22 16.38 12.76
N THR A 136 -5.79 15.77 13.88
CA THR A 136 -6.50 14.66 14.53
C THR A 136 -7.90 15.10 14.95
N LYS A 137 -8.04 16.32 15.50
CA LYS A 137 -9.34 16.88 15.87
C LYS A 137 -10.30 16.92 14.68
N ASN A 138 -9.89 17.50 13.56
CA ASN A 138 -10.74 17.62 12.37
C ASN A 138 -11.09 16.23 11.81
N HIS A 139 -10.09 15.35 11.71
CA HIS A 139 -10.32 13.99 11.21
C HIS A 139 -11.32 13.21 12.05
N LEU A 140 -11.22 13.28 13.38
CA LEU A 140 -12.15 12.60 14.29
C LEU A 140 -13.53 13.26 14.31
N ALA A 141 -13.58 14.60 14.30
CA ALA A 141 -14.82 15.38 14.31
C ALA A 141 -15.68 15.11 13.08
N ASP A 142 -15.10 15.19 11.89
CA ASP A 142 -15.84 15.15 10.63
C ASP A 142 -16.37 13.75 10.28
N ASN A 143 -15.68 12.70 10.75
CA ASN A 143 -15.91 11.33 10.27
C ASN A 143 -16.53 10.39 11.30
N TYR A 144 -16.34 10.61 12.61
CA TYR A 144 -16.61 9.56 13.62
C TYR A 144 -17.50 9.98 14.81
N LEU A 145 -17.59 11.27 15.15
CA LEU A 145 -18.35 11.69 16.34
C LEU A 145 -19.85 11.38 16.22
N SER A 146 -20.44 11.57 15.04
CA SER A 146 -21.87 11.36 14.82
C SER A 146 -22.28 9.89 15.06
N ILE A 147 -21.49 8.93 14.57
CA ILE A 147 -21.75 7.50 14.73
C ILE A 147 -21.54 7.04 16.18
N ILE A 148 -20.54 7.58 16.87
CA ILE A 148 -20.27 7.31 18.30
C ILE A 148 -21.44 7.80 19.16
N GLN A 149 -21.92 9.02 18.91
CA GLN A 149 -23.08 9.58 19.62
C GLN A 149 -24.35 8.75 19.41
N GLN A 150 -24.58 8.29 18.17
CA GLN A 150 -25.72 7.41 17.90
C GLN A 150 -25.62 6.07 18.63
N ASN A 151 -24.42 5.49 18.76
CA ASN A 151 -24.24 4.25 19.49
C ASN A 151 -24.48 4.40 21.00
N TYR A 152 -24.11 5.53 21.61
CA TYR A 152 -24.51 5.83 22.99
C TYR A 152 -26.03 5.90 23.14
N LEU A 153 -26.73 6.57 22.22
CA LEU A 153 -28.19 6.65 22.22
C LEU A 153 -28.85 5.26 22.12
N VAL A 154 -28.30 4.37 21.29
CA VAL A 154 -28.78 2.98 21.16
C VAL A 154 -28.61 2.19 22.46
N LEU A 155 -27.65 2.55 23.30
CA LEU A 155 -27.41 1.92 24.61
C LEU A 155 -28.18 2.59 25.76
N GLY A 156 -29.11 3.50 25.46
CA GLY A 156 -30.00 4.12 26.45
C GLY A 156 -29.44 5.38 27.11
N PHE A 157 -28.33 5.95 26.61
CA PHE A 157 -27.83 7.23 27.10
C PHE A 157 -28.73 8.39 26.62
N PRO A 158 -28.75 9.53 27.33
CA PRO A 158 -29.45 10.72 26.85
C PRO A 158 -28.73 11.30 25.63
N SER A 159 -29.41 12.16 24.86
CA SER A 159 -28.73 12.90 23.79
C SER A 159 -27.74 13.91 24.39
N PHE A 160 -26.48 13.84 23.97
CA PHE A 160 -25.42 14.78 24.34
C PHE A 160 -24.49 15.10 23.17
N GLN A 161 -23.76 16.21 23.26
CA GLN A 161 -22.74 16.58 22.27
C GLN A 161 -21.35 16.13 22.72
N ILE A 162 -20.60 15.52 21.80
CA ILE A 162 -19.17 15.25 21.95
C ILE A 162 -18.39 16.38 21.27
N THR A 163 -17.45 16.99 21.96
CA THR A 163 -16.53 18.01 21.43
C THR A 163 -15.08 17.55 21.56
N ILE A 164 -14.24 17.92 20.60
CA ILE A 164 -12.81 17.60 20.63
C ILE A 164 -11.99 18.86 20.92
N GLU A 165 -11.09 18.79 21.90
CA GLU A 165 -10.18 19.87 22.31
C GLU A 165 -8.71 19.45 22.13
N VAL A 166 -7.81 20.41 21.91
CA VAL A 166 -6.37 20.12 21.76
C VAL A 166 -5.67 20.37 23.10
N ASP A 167 -5.24 19.31 23.78
CA ASP A 167 -4.52 19.37 25.07
C ASP A 167 -3.74 18.07 25.35
N GLU A 168 -2.45 18.08 25.03
CA GLU A 168 -1.50 16.96 25.13
C GLU A 168 -1.23 16.54 26.58
N ALA A 169 -0.96 17.49 27.48
CA ALA A 169 -0.59 17.22 28.87
C ALA A 169 -1.75 16.59 29.66
N ALA A 170 -2.97 17.05 29.41
CA ALA A 170 -4.12 16.47 30.07
C ALA A 170 -4.43 15.06 29.52
N SER A 171 -4.08 14.74 28.26
CA SER A 171 -4.32 13.43 27.65
C SER A 171 -3.46 12.35 28.31
N GLU A 172 -2.19 12.63 28.54
CA GLU A 172 -1.26 11.69 29.19
C GLU A 172 -1.65 11.43 30.65
N ALA A 173 -1.99 12.47 31.41
CA ALA A 173 -2.44 12.35 32.80
C ALA A 173 -3.72 11.50 32.91
N ARG A 174 -4.65 11.64 31.96
CA ARG A 174 -5.90 10.87 31.92
C ARG A 174 -5.68 9.41 31.59
N MET A 175 -4.76 9.10 30.67
CA MET A 175 -4.40 7.72 30.35
C MET A 175 -3.83 7.00 31.58
N ALA A 176 -2.98 7.69 32.36
CA ALA A 176 -2.46 7.14 33.61
C ALA A 176 -3.57 6.83 34.62
N GLN A 177 -4.60 7.68 34.71
CA GLN A 177 -5.72 7.52 35.63
C GLN A 177 -6.69 6.40 35.20
N TYR A 178 -6.98 6.29 33.90
CA TYR A 178 -7.77 5.19 33.32
C TYR A 178 -7.07 3.84 33.51
N LEU A 179 -5.76 3.77 33.22
CA LEU A 179 -4.97 2.56 33.41
C LEU A 179 -4.89 2.14 34.88
N ALA A 180 -4.68 3.08 35.81
CA ALA A 180 -4.62 2.76 37.23
C ALA A 180 -5.95 2.18 37.74
N ARG A 181 -7.09 2.73 37.29
CA ARG A 181 -8.42 2.26 37.68
C ARG A 181 -8.75 0.88 37.10
N LYS A 182 -8.36 0.62 35.84
CA LYS A 182 -8.48 -0.71 35.22
C LYS A 182 -7.63 -1.75 35.98
N GLN A 183 -6.43 -1.36 36.39
CA GLN A 183 -5.53 -2.21 37.18
C GLN A 183 -6.11 -2.55 38.57
N GLU A 184 -6.75 -1.61 39.27
CA GLU A 184 -7.45 -1.87 40.53
C GLU A 184 -8.64 -2.83 40.36
N GLN A 185 -9.39 -2.70 39.27
CA GLN A 185 -10.55 -3.56 38.96
C GLN A 185 -10.11 -4.98 38.58
N ASP A 186 -9.05 -5.11 37.77
CA ASP A 186 -8.41 -6.38 37.42
C ASP A 186 -7.83 -7.07 38.66
N GLU A 187 -7.20 -6.33 39.57
CA GLU A 187 -6.71 -6.88 40.84
C GLU A 187 -7.84 -7.39 41.75
N MET A 188 -9.01 -6.75 41.77
CA MET A 188 -10.19 -7.26 42.49
C MET A 188 -10.73 -8.55 41.87
N LEU A 189 -10.81 -8.62 40.54
CA LEU A 189 -11.25 -9.81 39.80
C LEU A 189 -10.28 -10.98 39.98
N VAL A 190 -8.96 -10.72 39.95
CA VAL A 190 -7.93 -11.72 40.24
C VAL A 190 -8.06 -12.23 41.68
N LYS A 191 -8.28 -11.36 42.67
CA LYS A 191 -8.52 -11.78 44.06
C LYS A 191 -9.77 -12.66 44.20
N GLN A 192 -10.88 -12.31 43.54
CA GLN A 192 -12.10 -13.13 43.54
C GLN A 192 -11.88 -14.48 42.83
N ALA A 193 -11.14 -14.50 41.73
CA ALA A 193 -10.78 -15.72 41.02
C ALA A 193 -9.82 -16.62 41.83
N GLU A 194 -8.85 -16.03 42.53
CA GLU A 194 -7.94 -16.73 43.44
C GLU A 194 -8.68 -17.35 44.64
N GLU A 195 -9.68 -16.67 45.20
CA GLU A 195 -10.54 -17.21 46.26
C GLU A 195 -11.39 -18.39 45.77
N ALA A 196 -11.94 -18.30 44.55
CA ALA A 196 -12.68 -19.39 43.90
C ALA A 196 -11.78 -20.59 43.52
N ILE A 197 -10.53 -20.33 43.16
CA ILE A 197 -9.52 -21.36 42.84
C ILE A 197 -9.01 -22.03 44.13
N LYS A 198 -8.82 -21.29 45.23
CA LYS A 198 -8.46 -21.85 46.54
C LYS A 198 -9.55 -22.79 47.09
N GLN A 199 -10.83 -22.44 46.89
CA GLN A 199 -11.95 -23.36 47.19
C GLN A 199 -11.87 -24.64 46.36
N ASN A 200 -11.59 -24.55 45.06
CA ASN A 200 -11.44 -25.71 44.16
C ASN A 200 -10.15 -26.53 44.39
N GLN A 201 -9.09 -25.93 44.97
CA GLN A 201 -7.82 -26.62 45.26
C GLN A 201 -7.87 -27.42 46.57
N GLN A 202 -8.71 -27.04 47.54
CA GLN A 202 -8.94 -27.85 48.75
C GLN A 202 -9.60 -29.21 48.43
N ASP A 203 -10.31 -29.31 47.30
CA ASP A 203 -10.95 -30.56 46.85
C ASP A 203 -10.01 -31.51 46.09
N ARG A 204 -8.80 -31.07 45.66
CA ARG A 204 -7.93 -31.83 44.76
C ARG A 204 -6.66 -32.42 45.37
N GLN A 205 -6.39 -32.20 46.66
CA GLN A 205 -5.23 -32.82 47.34
C GLN A 205 -5.55 -34.24 47.85
N ARG A 206 -5.75 -35.19 46.91
CA ARG A 206 -5.66 -36.65 47.16
C ARG A 206 -5.25 -37.37 45.87
N SER A 207 -3.97 -37.37 45.52
CA SER A 207 -3.25 -38.48 44.86
C SER A 207 -1.86 -38.04 44.40
N ASP A 208 -0.93 -38.99 44.43
CA ASP A 208 0.47 -38.84 44.79
C ASP A 208 1.43 -39.12 43.60
N GLY A 209 2.66 -38.59 43.70
CA GLY A 209 3.90 -39.37 43.54
C GLY A 209 4.58 -39.60 42.16
N SER A 210 5.75 -38.96 42.02
CA SER A 210 7.08 -39.56 41.67
C SER A 210 7.79 -39.13 40.37
N GLN A 211 9.08 -38.77 40.55
CA GLN A 211 10.05 -38.26 39.58
C GLN A 211 10.99 -39.35 39.04
N SER A 212 11.58 -39.13 37.86
CA SER A 212 12.94 -39.62 37.53
C SER A 212 13.64 -38.72 36.48
N LYS A 213 14.96 -38.56 36.62
CA LYS A 213 15.88 -37.73 35.81
C LYS A 213 16.46 -38.52 34.62
N GLY A 214 16.59 -37.88 33.46
CA GLY A 214 17.40 -38.36 32.33
C GLY A 214 17.62 -37.26 31.29
N SER A 215 18.88 -36.98 30.94
CA SER A 215 19.29 -36.03 29.90
C SER A 215 18.92 -36.55 28.51
N ASN A 216 18.38 -35.70 27.62
CA ASN A 216 18.02 -36.12 26.26
C ASN A 216 18.71 -35.28 25.17
N ASN A 217 19.42 -35.99 24.29
CA ASN A 217 19.92 -35.55 22.98
C ASN A 217 18.89 -35.93 21.89
N GLY A 218 17.63 -35.55 22.09
CA GLY A 218 16.51 -35.82 21.17
C GLY A 218 15.91 -34.53 20.61
N PRO A 219 15.06 -34.60 19.56
CA PRO A 219 14.32 -33.43 19.06
C PRO A 219 13.54 -32.77 20.20
N LEU A 220 13.45 -31.44 20.19
CA LEU A 220 12.81 -30.68 21.27
C LEU A 220 11.38 -31.21 21.52
N LEU A 221 11.17 -31.70 22.74
CA LEU A 221 9.89 -32.23 23.22
C LEU A 221 9.66 -31.75 24.66
N ILE A 222 8.75 -30.81 24.83
CA ILE A 222 8.22 -30.36 26.13
C ILE A 222 6.76 -30.80 26.20
N GLY A 223 6.35 -31.41 27.33
CA GLY A 223 5.00 -31.93 27.48
C GLY A 223 4.77 -33.22 26.69
N ARG A 224 3.62 -33.32 26.01
CA ARG A 224 3.17 -34.49 25.24
C ARG A 224 3.47 -34.32 23.75
N GLN A 225 3.63 -35.44 23.05
CA GLN A 225 3.75 -35.42 21.60
C GLN A 225 2.46 -34.89 20.96
N ILE A 226 2.56 -33.79 20.20
CA ILE A 226 1.44 -33.31 19.37
C ILE A 226 1.33 -34.18 18.12
N SER A 227 0.13 -34.72 17.87
CA SER A 227 -0.15 -35.54 16.69
C SER A 227 0.01 -34.75 15.39
N SER A 228 0.56 -35.36 14.36
CA SER A 228 0.65 -34.75 13.02
C SER A 228 -0.71 -34.56 12.34
N LYS A 229 -1.77 -35.17 12.86
CA LYS A 229 -3.15 -35.09 12.33
C LYS A 229 -4.02 -34.04 13.01
N GLU A 230 -3.54 -33.40 14.08
CA GLU A 230 -4.28 -32.31 14.69
C GLU A 230 -4.32 -31.09 13.77
N GLU A 231 -5.45 -30.40 13.75
CA GLU A 231 -5.65 -29.19 12.98
C GLU A 231 -4.78 -28.07 13.56
N ILE A 232 -3.96 -27.47 12.70
CA ILE A 232 -3.10 -26.35 13.06
C ILE A 232 -3.87 -25.08 12.77
N LYS A 233 -4.12 -24.28 13.81
CA LYS A 233 -4.80 -22.99 13.68
C LYS A 233 -3.80 -21.92 13.23
N GLN A 234 -4.18 -21.15 12.23
CA GLN A 234 -3.40 -20.01 11.74
C GLN A 234 -3.45 -18.86 12.76
N MET A 235 -2.30 -18.29 13.10
CA MET A 235 -2.19 -17.29 14.17
C MET A 235 -3.05 -16.05 13.89
N ALA A 236 -3.14 -15.59 12.63
CA ALA A 236 -3.98 -14.45 12.27
C ALA A 236 -5.49 -14.64 12.55
N SER A 237 -5.94 -15.89 12.70
CA SER A 237 -7.36 -16.21 13.00
C SER A 237 -7.69 -16.20 14.49
N ILE A 238 -6.69 -16.04 15.37
CA ILE A 238 -6.84 -16.03 16.82
C ILE A 238 -7.00 -14.57 17.26
N THR A 239 -8.23 -14.16 17.55
CA THR A 239 -8.56 -12.78 17.94
C THR A 239 -9.17 -12.68 19.34
N GLU A 240 -9.39 -13.80 20.02
CA GLU A 240 -10.02 -13.87 21.34
C GLU A 240 -9.36 -14.96 22.20
N GLU A 241 -9.71 -15.01 23.48
CA GLU A 241 -9.25 -16.08 24.38
C GLU A 241 -9.81 -17.44 23.96
N GLU A 242 -8.96 -18.46 23.99
CA GLU A 242 -9.32 -19.81 23.60
C GLU A 242 -8.77 -20.84 24.58
N ARG A 243 -9.62 -21.78 24.99
CA ARG A 243 -9.25 -22.79 25.99
C ARG A 243 -8.09 -23.68 25.56
N SER A 244 -7.96 -23.95 24.26
CA SER A 244 -6.83 -24.70 23.71
C SER A 244 -6.75 -24.51 22.21
N VAL A 245 -5.55 -24.15 21.73
CA VAL A 245 -5.19 -24.10 20.31
C VAL A 245 -3.95 -24.95 20.06
N VAL A 246 -3.76 -25.32 18.79
CA VAL A 246 -2.51 -25.89 18.29
C VAL A 246 -2.02 -24.97 17.19
N ILE A 247 -0.86 -24.37 17.38
CA ILE A 247 -0.24 -23.43 16.43
C ILE A 247 1.15 -23.94 16.05
N GLU A 248 1.61 -23.57 14.86
CA GLU A 248 2.94 -23.90 14.36
C GLU A 248 3.63 -22.64 13.88
N GLY A 249 4.93 -22.48 14.13
CA GLY A 249 5.61 -21.23 13.81
C GLY A 249 7.12 -21.27 14.03
N TYR A 250 7.78 -20.34 13.37
CA TYR A 250 9.20 -20.06 13.46
C TYR A 250 9.52 -19.23 14.71
N ILE A 251 10.48 -19.69 15.53
CA ILE A 251 10.93 -18.95 16.71
C ILE A 251 11.93 -17.86 16.31
N PHE A 252 11.56 -16.60 16.58
CA PHE A 252 12.42 -15.44 16.33
C PHE A 252 12.90 -14.75 17.62
N ASP A 253 12.32 -15.09 18.78
CA ASP A 253 12.79 -14.64 20.08
C ASP A 253 12.58 -15.68 21.18
N SER A 254 13.50 -15.76 22.14
CA SER A 254 13.40 -16.69 23.27
C SER A 254 14.23 -16.21 24.46
N GLU A 255 13.61 -16.22 25.63
CA GLU A 255 14.21 -15.85 26.92
C GLU A 255 13.77 -16.81 28.03
N ILE A 256 14.67 -17.05 28.99
CA ILE A 256 14.39 -17.84 30.19
C ILE A 256 14.59 -16.94 31.40
N ARG A 257 13.58 -16.87 32.27
CA ARG A 257 13.59 -16.07 33.50
C ARG A 257 13.40 -16.97 34.72
N GLU A 258 14.14 -16.74 35.79
CA GLU A 258 13.94 -17.44 37.06
C GLU A 258 12.94 -16.65 37.94
N LEU A 259 11.93 -17.35 38.47
CA LEU A 259 10.91 -16.76 39.33
C LEU A 259 11.35 -16.80 40.79
N ARG A 260 10.75 -15.93 41.63
CA ARG A 260 11.01 -15.92 43.08
C ARG A 260 10.71 -17.26 43.78
N SER A 261 9.91 -18.11 43.15
CA SER A 261 9.59 -19.47 43.62
C SER A 261 10.67 -20.50 43.31
N GLY A 262 11.73 -20.13 42.58
CA GLY A 262 12.76 -21.03 42.07
C GLY A 262 12.39 -21.76 40.77
N ARG A 263 11.14 -21.62 40.29
CA ARG A 263 10.72 -22.16 38.97
C ARG A 263 11.24 -21.28 37.84
N LYS A 264 11.51 -21.87 36.68
CA LYS A 264 11.85 -21.13 35.46
C LYS A 264 10.62 -20.87 34.60
N LEU A 265 10.59 -19.69 33.99
CA LEU A 265 9.61 -19.26 32.98
C LEU A 265 10.36 -19.11 31.66
N LEU A 266 9.97 -19.90 30.66
CA LEU A 266 10.37 -19.71 29.28
C LEU A 266 9.34 -18.81 28.60
N VAL A 267 9.80 -17.75 27.96
CA VAL A 267 9.01 -16.91 27.06
C VAL A 267 9.67 -16.92 25.71
N PHE A 268 8.96 -17.33 24.66
CA PHE A 268 9.48 -17.24 23.30
C PHE A 268 8.42 -16.65 22.37
N LYS A 269 8.87 -15.99 21.30
CA LYS A 269 8.00 -15.42 20.28
C LYS A 269 8.13 -16.23 19.01
N MET A 270 6.99 -16.58 18.44
CA MET A 270 6.91 -17.36 17.21
C MET A 270 5.95 -16.71 16.21
N THR A 271 6.21 -16.95 14.93
CA THR A 271 5.38 -16.47 13.83
C THR A 271 5.12 -17.59 12.83
N ASP A 272 3.90 -17.67 12.31
CA ASP A 272 3.58 -18.46 11.12
C ASP A 272 3.62 -17.60 9.83
N TYR A 273 4.16 -16.38 9.96
CA TYR A 273 4.18 -15.29 8.99
C TYR A 273 2.83 -14.68 8.62
N THR A 274 1.75 -15.11 9.28
CA THR A 274 0.42 -14.53 9.13
C THR A 274 0.09 -13.65 10.33
N SER A 275 0.58 -14.04 11.51
CA SER A 275 0.67 -13.21 12.70
C SER A 275 1.81 -13.72 13.59
N SER A 276 1.91 -13.22 14.83
CA SER A 276 2.91 -13.65 15.80
C SER A 276 2.27 -13.78 17.18
N PHE A 277 2.74 -14.74 17.98
CA PHE A 277 2.34 -14.90 19.38
C PHE A 277 3.56 -14.99 20.29
N SER A 278 3.43 -14.44 21.49
CA SER A 278 4.29 -14.79 22.61
C SER A 278 3.76 -16.08 23.25
N VAL A 279 4.65 -17.01 23.55
CA VAL A 279 4.35 -18.29 24.19
C VAL A 279 5.05 -18.34 25.55
N LYS A 280 4.31 -18.67 26.61
CA LYS A 280 4.82 -18.79 27.98
C LYS A 280 4.72 -20.23 28.47
N LEU A 281 5.79 -20.74 29.06
CA LEU A 281 5.83 -22.05 29.71
C LEU A 281 6.49 -21.94 31.09
N PHE A 282 5.83 -22.52 32.09
CA PHE A 282 6.38 -22.63 33.45
C PHE A 282 6.97 -24.02 33.65
N SER A 283 8.22 -24.09 34.14
CA SER A 283 8.85 -25.38 34.44
C SER A 283 8.03 -26.14 35.49
N SER A 284 7.71 -27.41 35.23
CA SER A 284 7.04 -28.27 36.21
C SER A 284 8.01 -29.22 36.89
N ASN A 285 9.19 -29.44 36.30
CA ASN A 285 10.26 -30.29 36.79
C ASN A 285 11.62 -29.85 36.18
N GLU A 286 12.74 -30.39 36.69
CA GLU A 286 14.08 -30.08 36.19
C GLU A 286 14.32 -30.49 34.71
N THR A 287 13.58 -31.49 34.21
CA THR A 287 13.69 -31.93 32.81
C THR A 287 13.12 -30.88 31.85
N ASP A 288 12.00 -30.24 32.21
CA ASP A 288 11.44 -29.11 31.46
C ASP A 288 12.46 -27.96 31.39
N GLU A 289 13.18 -27.70 32.48
CA GLU A 289 14.20 -26.63 32.54
C GLU A 289 15.38 -26.89 31.62
N GLN A 290 15.80 -28.15 31.47
CA GLN A 290 16.84 -28.54 30.51
C GLN A 290 16.34 -28.39 29.07
N ASN A 291 15.08 -28.74 28.81
CA ASN A 291 14.47 -28.60 27.48
C ASN A 291 14.22 -27.15 27.09
N PHE A 292 14.03 -26.22 28.05
CA PHE A 292 13.91 -24.79 27.75
C PHE A 292 15.14 -24.24 27.04
N GLU A 293 16.34 -24.74 27.36
CA GLU A 293 17.59 -24.32 26.70
C GLU A 293 17.67 -24.76 25.23
N LEU A 294 16.85 -25.74 24.81
CA LEU A 294 16.76 -26.19 23.42
C LEU A 294 15.83 -25.31 22.57
N VAL A 295 14.99 -24.48 23.20
CA VAL A 295 14.11 -23.54 22.51
C VAL A 295 14.93 -22.32 22.08
N LYS A 296 15.38 -22.30 20.82
CA LYS A 296 16.27 -21.25 20.29
C LYS A 296 15.70 -20.60 19.04
N LYS A 297 16.19 -19.40 18.73
CA LYS A 297 15.93 -18.72 17.46
C LYS A 297 16.34 -19.63 16.29
N GLY A 298 15.51 -19.71 15.25
CA GLY A 298 15.85 -20.46 14.02
C GLY A 298 15.13 -21.79 13.83
N ILE A 299 14.41 -22.30 14.83
CA ILE A 299 13.68 -23.56 14.71
C ILE A 299 12.19 -23.32 14.54
N TRP A 300 11.53 -24.28 13.89
CA TRP A 300 10.07 -24.34 13.83
C TRP A 300 9.55 -25.24 14.93
N VAL A 301 8.52 -24.77 15.62
CA VAL A 301 7.86 -25.53 16.68
C VAL A 301 6.36 -25.57 16.47
N ARG A 302 5.76 -26.65 16.93
CA ARG A 302 4.33 -26.79 17.14
C ARG A 302 4.04 -26.69 18.63
N VAL A 303 3.08 -25.85 18.98
CA VAL A 303 2.72 -25.53 20.36
C VAL A 303 1.26 -25.83 20.59
N ARG A 304 0.95 -26.52 21.68
CA ARG A 304 -0.43 -26.66 22.18
C ARG A 304 -0.56 -25.91 23.50
N GLY A 305 -1.54 -25.04 23.60
CA GLY A 305 -1.72 -24.17 24.77
C GLY A 305 -3.06 -23.47 24.78
N SER A 306 -3.41 -22.82 25.89
CA SER A 306 -4.56 -21.91 25.95
C SER A 306 -4.13 -20.51 25.55
N VAL A 307 -4.98 -19.79 24.81
CA VAL A 307 -4.80 -18.37 24.51
C VAL A 307 -5.52 -17.57 25.58
N GLN A 308 -4.80 -16.69 26.27
CA GLN A 308 -5.32 -15.85 27.35
C GLN A 308 -4.76 -14.45 27.22
N GLU A 309 -5.53 -13.44 27.63
CA GLU A 309 -5.02 -12.09 27.74
C GLU A 309 -3.99 -12.01 28.88
N ASP A 310 -2.80 -11.53 28.57
CA ASP A 310 -1.79 -11.24 29.57
C ASP A 310 -1.82 -9.75 29.88
N THR A 311 -2.37 -9.38 31.03
CA THR A 311 -2.57 -7.98 31.42
C THR A 311 -1.26 -7.19 31.56
N PHE A 312 -0.13 -7.87 31.80
CA PHE A 312 1.18 -7.23 31.83
C PHE A 312 1.70 -6.91 30.42
N MET A 313 1.52 -7.84 29.47
CA MET A 313 1.90 -7.63 28.06
C MET A 313 0.84 -6.86 27.26
N ARG A 314 -0.40 -6.77 27.78
CA ARG A 314 -1.59 -6.18 27.15
C ARG A 314 -1.86 -6.79 25.77
N ASP A 315 -1.71 -8.11 25.69
CA ASP A 315 -1.81 -8.85 24.43
C ASP A 315 -2.29 -10.29 24.72
N LEU A 316 -2.81 -10.95 23.69
CA LEU A 316 -3.13 -12.37 23.76
C LEU A 316 -1.82 -13.18 23.75
N VAL A 317 -1.67 -14.06 24.73
CA VAL A 317 -0.50 -14.91 24.92
C VAL A 317 -0.92 -16.37 24.94
N VAL A 318 -0.08 -17.22 24.34
CA VAL A 318 -0.28 -18.66 24.39
C VAL A 318 0.41 -19.20 25.63
N ASN A 319 -0.37 -19.66 26.61
CA ASN A 319 0.14 -20.44 27.74
C ASN A 319 0.37 -21.88 27.27
N GLY A 320 1.61 -22.15 26.86
CA GLY A 320 2.05 -23.40 26.27
C GLY A 320 2.04 -24.54 27.28
N ARG A 321 1.54 -25.69 26.85
CA ARG A 321 1.57 -26.96 27.61
C ARG A 321 2.48 -27.98 26.94
N ASP A 322 2.40 -28.06 25.61
CA ASP A 322 3.20 -28.97 24.80
C ASP A 322 3.95 -28.17 23.73
N VAL A 323 5.23 -28.48 23.51
CA VAL A 323 6.08 -27.88 22.47
C VAL A 323 6.88 -28.99 21.79
N ASN A 324 6.74 -29.09 20.48
CA ASN A 324 7.41 -30.08 19.65
C ASN A 324 8.17 -29.35 18.53
N GLU A 325 9.44 -29.65 18.35
CA GLU A 325 10.13 -29.25 17.12
C GLU A 325 9.51 -29.96 15.91
N VAL A 326 9.33 -29.21 14.83
CA VAL A 326 8.76 -29.71 13.58
C VAL A 326 9.63 -29.30 12.41
N ALA A 327 9.73 -30.19 11.43
CA ALA A 327 10.37 -29.86 10.16
C ALA A 327 9.39 -29.02 9.33
N HIS A 328 9.77 -27.78 9.05
CA HIS A 328 9.03 -26.94 8.12
C HIS A 328 9.64 -27.02 6.73
N ALA A 329 8.81 -27.23 5.71
CA ALA A 329 9.29 -27.46 4.35
C ALA A 329 9.81 -26.16 3.73
N GLU A 330 11.13 -26.04 3.55
CA GLU A 330 11.70 -24.93 2.79
C GLU A 330 11.30 -24.98 1.31
N ARG A 331 11.18 -23.81 0.66
CA ARG A 331 10.97 -23.70 -0.79
C ARG A 331 12.14 -24.32 -1.55
N LYS A 332 11.83 -25.20 -2.51
CA LYS A 332 12.83 -25.94 -3.30
C LYS A 332 12.78 -25.54 -4.77
N ASP A 333 13.95 -25.33 -5.36
CA ASP A 333 14.11 -25.30 -6.81
C ASP A 333 14.16 -26.76 -7.33
N ARG A 334 13.15 -27.13 -8.13
CA ARG A 334 12.95 -28.49 -8.66
C ARG A 334 13.52 -28.70 -10.06
N ALA A 335 14.12 -27.67 -10.67
CA ALA A 335 14.75 -27.82 -11.98
C ALA A 335 15.94 -28.80 -11.91
N PRO A 336 16.30 -29.45 -13.02
CA PRO A 336 17.56 -30.20 -13.13
C PRO A 336 18.79 -29.36 -12.75
N GLU A 337 19.88 -30.01 -12.33
CA GLU A 337 21.10 -29.33 -11.85
C GLU A 337 21.81 -28.50 -12.95
N ASP A 338 21.67 -28.90 -14.20
CA ASP A 338 22.21 -28.24 -15.39
C ASP A 338 21.28 -27.17 -15.99
N GLU A 339 20.03 -27.09 -15.54
CA GLU A 339 19.00 -26.17 -16.05
C GLU A 339 18.55 -25.14 -14.99
N LYS A 340 19.45 -24.78 -14.06
CA LYS A 340 19.16 -23.82 -12.99
C LYS A 340 19.09 -22.38 -13.51
N ARG A 341 18.10 -21.64 -12.98
CA ARG A 341 17.92 -20.21 -13.20
C ARG A 341 19.10 -19.40 -12.64
N VAL A 342 19.35 -18.22 -13.22
CA VAL A 342 20.20 -17.17 -12.66
C VAL A 342 19.33 -15.92 -12.51
N GLU A 343 19.31 -15.33 -11.31
CA GLU A 343 18.65 -14.03 -11.11
C GLU A 343 19.57 -12.90 -11.58
N LEU A 344 19.04 -12.02 -12.41
CA LEU A 344 19.76 -10.91 -13.04
C LEU A 344 19.30 -9.54 -12.56
N HIS A 345 18.18 -9.46 -11.83
CA HIS A 345 17.61 -8.22 -11.32
C HIS A 345 17.14 -8.42 -9.87
N LEU A 346 17.93 -7.91 -8.94
CA LEU A 346 17.72 -8.11 -7.51
C LEU A 346 18.21 -6.91 -6.70
N HIS A 347 17.36 -6.49 -5.77
CA HIS A 347 17.60 -5.45 -4.80
C HIS A 347 17.82 -6.06 -3.41
N SER A 348 18.85 -5.56 -2.73
CA SER A 348 19.12 -5.81 -1.32
C SER A 348 18.60 -4.66 -0.47
N ASN A 349 18.68 -4.79 0.85
CA ASN A 349 18.37 -3.72 1.80
C ASN A 349 19.18 -2.41 1.62
N MET A 350 20.12 -2.36 0.68
CA MET A 350 20.82 -1.15 0.25
C MET A 350 20.05 -0.36 -0.83
N SER A 351 19.07 -0.96 -1.50
CA SER A 351 18.00 -0.21 -2.18
C SER A 351 17.13 0.49 -1.13
N GLN A 352 17.49 1.74 -0.85
CA GLN A 352 16.96 2.51 0.27
C GLN A 352 15.43 2.53 0.32
N MET A 353 14.87 2.11 1.45
CA MET A 353 13.42 2.09 1.74
C MET A 353 12.57 1.25 0.77
N ASP A 354 13.18 0.32 0.03
CA ASP A 354 12.47 -0.45 -1.01
C ASP A 354 12.65 -1.97 -0.89
N ALA A 355 13.81 -2.46 -0.46
CA ALA A 355 14.05 -3.89 -0.26
C ALA A 355 14.44 -4.21 1.19
N THR A 356 14.18 -5.45 1.63
CA THR A 356 14.15 -5.79 3.06
C THR A 356 15.30 -6.69 3.50
N ASN A 357 15.70 -7.66 2.66
CA ASN A 357 16.73 -8.65 2.99
C ASN A 357 18.13 -8.17 2.57
N GLY A 358 19.16 -8.58 3.32
CA GLY A 358 20.55 -8.37 2.91
C GLY A 358 20.96 -9.32 1.79
N ILE A 359 21.91 -8.90 0.95
CA ILE A 359 22.42 -9.72 -0.18
C ILE A 359 22.91 -11.11 0.25
N GLY A 360 23.47 -11.22 1.46
CA GLY A 360 23.93 -12.50 2.01
C GLY A 360 22.84 -13.57 2.12
N ASP A 361 21.58 -13.19 2.37
CA ASP A 361 20.47 -14.14 2.47
C ASP A 361 20.09 -14.70 1.12
N PHE A 362 20.02 -13.84 0.10
CA PHE A 362 19.77 -14.24 -1.28
C PHE A 362 20.87 -15.16 -1.84
N VAL A 363 22.14 -14.85 -1.56
CA VAL A 363 23.27 -15.69 -2.02
C VAL A 363 23.23 -17.08 -1.38
N LYS A 364 22.92 -17.18 -0.08
CA LYS A 364 22.74 -18.48 0.60
C LYS A 364 21.58 -19.26 -0.02
N GLN A 365 20.48 -18.58 -0.34
CA GLN A 365 19.32 -19.24 -0.96
C GLN A 365 19.62 -19.72 -2.38
N ALA A 366 20.32 -18.91 -3.18
CA ALA A 366 20.80 -19.28 -4.51
C ALA A 366 21.71 -20.53 -4.44
N ALA A 367 22.63 -20.58 -3.47
CA ALA A 367 23.47 -21.74 -3.24
C ALA A 367 22.66 -23.00 -2.89
N LYS A 368 21.67 -22.88 -1.98
CA LYS A 368 20.74 -23.97 -1.64
C LYS A 368 19.96 -24.48 -2.85
N TRP A 369 19.62 -23.61 -3.80
CA TRP A 369 18.91 -23.95 -5.04
C TRP A 369 19.81 -24.45 -6.17
N GLY A 370 21.14 -24.40 -6.00
CA GLY A 370 22.10 -24.79 -7.02
C GLY A 370 22.30 -23.75 -8.12
N HIS A 371 21.89 -22.50 -7.89
CA HIS A 371 22.11 -21.41 -8.85
C HIS A 371 23.60 -21.07 -8.88
N LYS A 372 24.19 -21.06 -10.08
CA LYS A 372 25.65 -20.86 -10.27
C LYS A 372 26.08 -19.40 -10.12
N ALA A 373 25.15 -18.48 -10.31
CA ALA A 373 25.40 -17.05 -10.22
C ALA A 373 24.15 -16.30 -9.72
N ILE A 374 24.36 -15.09 -9.22
CA ILE A 374 23.30 -14.16 -8.81
C ILE A 374 23.78 -12.72 -9.03
N ALA A 375 22.91 -11.86 -9.57
CA ALA A 375 23.19 -10.43 -9.68
C ALA A 375 22.78 -9.65 -8.43
N LEU A 376 23.47 -8.53 -8.21
CA LEU A 376 23.05 -7.48 -7.29
C LEU A 376 22.93 -6.19 -8.08
N THR A 377 21.74 -5.58 -8.08
CA THR A 377 21.38 -4.43 -8.91
C THR A 377 20.60 -3.39 -8.10
N ASP A 378 21.15 -2.98 -6.95
CA ASP A 378 20.53 -1.95 -6.11
C ASP A 378 20.31 -0.62 -6.88
N HIS A 379 19.34 0.18 -6.42
CA HIS A 379 19.00 1.48 -7.01
C HIS A 379 20.16 2.47 -6.91
N ALA A 380 20.80 2.75 -8.06
CA ALA A 380 21.90 3.69 -8.24
C ALA A 380 23.04 3.58 -7.20
N ALA A 381 23.27 2.38 -6.65
CA ALA A 381 24.17 2.17 -5.52
C ALA A 381 24.96 0.86 -5.62
N ALA A 382 26.15 0.85 -5.02
CA ALA A 382 27.03 -0.32 -4.90
C ALA A 382 27.35 -0.67 -3.43
N GLN A 383 26.53 -0.19 -2.49
CA GLN A 383 26.79 -0.34 -1.05
C GLN A 383 26.77 -1.81 -0.61
N GLY A 384 25.95 -2.66 -1.27
CA GLY A 384 25.89 -4.09 -0.98
C GLY A 384 27.06 -4.92 -1.55
N TYR A 385 27.96 -4.33 -2.35
CA TYR A 385 29.01 -5.09 -3.06
C TYR A 385 29.99 -5.83 -2.13
N PRO A 386 30.48 -5.23 -1.02
CA PRO A 386 31.38 -5.93 -0.10
C PRO A 386 30.74 -7.18 0.50
N ASP A 387 29.49 -7.07 0.94
CA ASP A 387 28.74 -8.19 1.53
C ASP A 387 28.42 -9.25 0.48
N ALA A 388 28.06 -8.83 -0.73
CA ALA A 388 27.85 -9.73 -1.86
C ALA A 388 29.13 -10.52 -2.17
N HIS A 389 30.28 -9.85 -2.22
CA HIS A 389 31.57 -10.49 -2.46
C HIS A 389 31.90 -11.54 -1.40
N ALA A 390 31.77 -11.19 -0.13
CA ALA A 390 32.02 -12.09 0.99
C ALA A 390 31.08 -13.30 0.96
N ALA A 391 29.78 -13.08 0.74
CA ALA A 391 28.78 -14.13 0.68
C ALA A 391 28.98 -15.05 -0.54
N GLY A 392 29.26 -14.50 -1.72
CA GLY A 392 29.51 -15.27 -2.94
C GLY A 392 30.70 -16.20 -2.80
N LYS A 393 31.80 -15.70 -2.22
CA LYS A 393 32.99 -16.51 -1.91
C LYS A 393 32.69 -17.61 -0.90
N ALA A 394 31.95 -17.30 0.17
CA ALA A 394 31.63 -18.27 1.22
C ALA A 394 30.72 -19.41 0.74
N ASN A 395 29.84 -19.14 -0.24
CA ASN A 395 28.84 -20.10 -0.73
C ASN A 395 29.16 -20.65 -2.13
N ASN A 396 30.30 -20.31 -2.72
CA ASN A 396 30.70 -20.70 -4.08
C ASN A 396 29.64 -20.32 -5.15
N VAL A 397 29.07 -19.12 -5.04
CA VAL A 397 28.13 -18.54 -6.01
C VAL A 397 28.79 -17.34 -6.68
N LYS A 398 28.79 -17.29 -8.01
CA LYS A 398 29.36 -16.16 -8.75
C LYS A 398 28.47 -14.92 -8.60
N ILE A 399 29.04 -13.82 -8.13
CA ILE A 399 28.33 -12.53 -8.06
C ILE A 399 28.46 -11.82 -9.41
N LEU A 400 27.33 -11.33 -9.92
CA LEU A 400 27.27 -10.42 -11.06
C LEU A 400 27.03 -9.00 -10.51
N TYR A 401 28.08 -8.20 -10.47
CA TYR A 401 28.00 -6.84 -9.94
C TYR A 401 27.29 -5.92 -10.92
N GLY A 402 26.21 -5.29 -10.48
CA GLY A 402 25.45 -4.34 -11.28
C GLY A 402 24.73 -3.28 -10.46
N ILE A 403 23.95 -2.47 -11.16
CA ILE A 403 23.08 -1.45 -10.59
C ILE A 403 21.79 -1.38 -11.41
N GLU A 404 20.68 -0.98 -10.79
CA GLU A 404 19.57 -0.39 -11.53
C GLU A 404 19.79 1.13 -11.56
N ALA A 405 19.99 1.69 -12.75
CA ALA A 405 20.30 3.11 -12.93
C ALA A 405 19.09 3.89 -13.43
N TYR A 406 18.94 5.12 -12.94
CA TYR A 406 17.99 6.11 -13.47
C TYR A 406 18.62 6.82 -14.67
N VAL A 407 18.44 6.25 -15.86
CA VAL A 407 18.99 6.81 -17.10
C VAL A 407 18.10 7.96 -17.59
N VAL A 408 18.72 9.01 -18.12
CA VAL A 408 18.03 10.10 -18.80
C VAL A 408 18.59 10.27 -20.21
N ASP A 409 17.75 10.67 -21.14
CA ASP A 409 18.24 11.17 -22.42
C ASP A 409 19.02 12.47 -22.21
N ASP A 410 20.06 12.68 -23.02
CA ASP A 410 20.97 13.83 -22.88
C ASP A 410 20.21 15.17 -23.05
N GLY A 411 19.08 15.15 -23.75
CA GLY A 411 18.04 16.18 -23.70
C GLY A 411 16.81 15.73 -24.47
N VAL A 412 15.68 16.40 -24.21
CA VAL A 412 14.41 16.19 -24.91
C VAL A 412 14.26 17.29 -25.96
N PRO A 413 13.85 16.97 -27.21
CA PRO A 413 13.63 17.98 -28.22
C PRO A 413 12.47 18.92 -27.89
N ILE A 414 12.67 20.20 -28.19
CA ILE A 414 11.61 21.22 -28.12
C ILE A 414 10.82 21.22 -29.41
N ALA A 415 11.51 21.06 -30.55
CA ALA A 415 10.91 21.00 -31.87
C ALA A 415 10.99 19.59 -32.48
N TYR A 416 9.91 19.14 -33.11
CA TYR A 416 9.85 17.93 -33.93
C TYR A 416 9.60 18.32 -35.38
N ASN A 417 10.03 17.50 -36.34
CA ASN A 417 9.98 17.80 -37.77
C ASN A 417 10.55 19.20 -38.09
N PRO A 418 11.82 19.49 -37.74
CA PRO A 418 12.37 20.83 -37.82
C PRO A 418 12.39 21.37 -39.25
N VAL A 419 11.81 22.56 -39.43
CA VAL A 419 11.84 23.35 -40.67
C VAL A 419 12.51 24.72 -40.43
N HIS A 420 13.07 25.30 -41.49
CA HIS A 420 13.64 26.64 -41.44
C HIS A 420 12.56 27.70 -41.69
N GLU A 421 11.71 27.93 -40.68
CA GLU A 421 10.57 28.86 -40.74
C GLU A 421 10.69 29.91 -39.64
N ASP A 422 10.40 31.18 -39.98
CA ASP A 422 10.48 32.31 -39.04
C ASP A 422 9.32 32.25 -38.03
N LEU A 423 9.67 32.05 -36.76
CA LEU A 423 8.70 31.90 -35.66
C LEU A 423 7.87 33.18 -35.41
N SER A 424 8.32 34.35 -35.87
CA SER A 424 7.57 35.60 -35.67
C SER A 424 6.43 35.82 -36.67
N GLU A 425 6.50 35.14 -37.82
CA GLU A 425 5.52 35.26 -38.91
C GLU A 425 4.74 33.96 -39.17
N ALA A 426 5.08 32.86 -38.50
CA ALA A 426 4.39 31.57 -38.61
C ALA A 426 2.95 31.62 -38.06
N ILE A 427 2.11 30.74 -38.59
CA ILE A 427 0.77 30.43 -38.07
C ILE A 427 0.87 29.15 -37.26
N TYR A 428 0.31 29.19 -36.05
CA TYR A 428 0.34 28.09 -35.11
C TYR A 428 -1.04 27.46 -35.00
N VAL A 429 -1.12 26.13 -34.95
CA VAL A 429 -2.30 25.43 -34.43
C VAL A 429 -1.91 24.82 -33.10
N VAL A 430 -2.41 25.42 -32.03
CA VAL A 430 -2.19 24.92 -30.67
C VAL A 430 -3.32 23.97 -30.36
N PHE A 431 -3.02 22.73 -30.01
CA PHE A 431 -4.04 21.69 -29.86
C PHE A 431 -3.80 20.86 -28.61
N ASP A 432 -4.88 20.20 -28.18
CA ASP A 432 -4.93 19.36 -26.99
C ASP A 432 -5.93 18.22 -27.24
N VAL A 433 -5.64 17.05 -26.67
CA VAL A 433 -6.52 15.87 -26.76
C VAL A 433 -6.93 15.39 -25.38
N GLU A 434 -8.24 15.14 -25.23
CA GLU A 434 -8.76 14.37 -24.11
C GLU A 434 -8.95 12.93 -24.55
N THR A 435 -8.62 11.97 -23.68
CA THR A 435 -8.47 10.55 -24.04
C THR A 435 -9.12 9.64 -23.02
N THR A 436 -9.41 8.40 -23.40
CA THR A 436 -9.97 7.40 -22.47
C THR A 436 -8.96 6.89 -21.43
N GLY A 437 -7.67 7.13 -21.66
CA GLY A 437 -6.55 6.68 -20.82
C GLY A 437 -5.21 7.18 -21.37
N LEU A 438 -4.09 6.61 -20.93
CA LEU A 438 -2.75 7.13 -21.24
C LEU A 438 -2.04 6.42 -22.40
N SER A 439 -2.62 5.37 -22.96
CA SER A 439 -2.00 4.58 -24.02
C SER A 439 -2.59 4.92 -25.39
N ALA A 440 -1.80 5.49 -26.29
CA ALA A 440 -2.26 5.77 -27.65
C ALA A 440 -2.68 4.50 -28.41
N VAL A 441 -2.22 3.32 -27.98
CA VAL A 441 -2.52 2.02 -28.59
C VAL A 441 -3.86 1.45 -28.12
N TYR A 442 -4.12 1.51 -26.82
CA TYR A 442 -5.29 0.87 -26.20
C TYR A 442 -6.44 1.84 -25.92
N ASP A 443 -6.15 3.14 -25.90
CA ASP A 443 -7.09 4.22 -25.63
C ASP A 443 -7.40 5.04 -26.89
N THR A 444 -8.53 5.74 -26.84
CA THR A 444 -9.03 6.56 -27.96
C THR A 444 -9.19 8.02 -27.54
N ILE A 445 -9.11 8.91 -28.52
CA ILE A 445 -9.41 10.34 -28.33
C ILE A 445 -10.93 10.52 -28.16
N ILE A 446 -11.34 11.36 -27.20
CA ILE A 446 -12.75 11.68 -26.89
C ILE A 446 -13.07 13.17 -27.06
N GLU A 447 -12.07 14.04 -27.06
CA GLU A 447 -12.16 15.44 -27.50
C GLU A 447 -10.86 15.81 -28.22
N LEU A 448 -10.98 16.48 -29.36
CA LEU A 448 -9.85 17.09 -30.06
C LEU A 448 -10.16 18.57 -30.23
N ALA A 449 -9.36 19.42 -29.59
CA ALA A 449 -9.50 20.86 -29.69
C ALA A 449 -8.22 21.49 -30.24
N GLY A 450 -8.38 22.58 -30.99
CA GLY A 450 -7.29 23.33 -31.54
C GLY A 450 -7.64 24.80 -31.75
N VAL A 451 -6.69 25.69 -31.46
CA VAL A 451 -6.80 27.11 -31.75
C VAL A 451 -5.70 27.53 -32.72
N LYS A 452 -6.13 28.12 -33.83
CA LYS A 452 -5.22 28.69 -34.82
C LYS A 452 -4.86 30.09 -34.38
N MET A 453 -3.57 30.38 -34.31
CA MET A 453 -3.05 31.64 -33.80
C MET A 453 -2.05 32.28 -34.75
N TYR A 454 -2.13 33.60 -34.85
CA TYR A 454 -1.17 34.43 -35.56
C TYR A 454 -0.78 35.63 -34.70
N LYS A 455 0.54 35.78 -34.46
CA LYS A 455 1.13 36.83 -33.61
C LYS A 455 0.47 36.95 -32.22
N GLY A 456 0.20 35.80 -31.61
CA GLY A 456 -0.40 35.69 -30.28
C GLY A 456 -1.91 35.94 -30.22
N ASN A 457 -2.59 36.12 -31.35
CA ASN A 457 -4.05 36.27 -31.41
C ASN A 457 -4.71 35.03 -31.99
N VAL A 458 -5.82 34.59 -31.41
CA VAL A 458 -6.67 33.53 -31.97
C VAL A 458 -7.34 34.05 -33.24
N ILE A 459 -7.23 33.30 -34.33
CA ILE A 459 -7.83 33.62 -35.64
C ILE A 459 -8.90 32.61 -36.06
N GLU A 460 -8.85 31.39 -35.53
CA GLU A 460 -9.81 30.32 -35.81
C GLU A 460 -9.77 29.29 -34.67
N THR A 461 -10.89 28.62 -34.38
CA THR A 461 -10.98 27.57 -33.37
C THR A 461 -11.60 26.31 -33.95
N PHE A 462 -11.16 25.16 -33.47
CA PHE A 462 -11.64 23.82 -33.77
C PHE A 462 -11.91 23.11 -32.45
N GLU A 463 -13.08 22.51 -32.30
CA GLU A 463 -13.46 21.80 -31.07
C GLU A 463 -14.50 20.74 -31.42
N GLU A 464 -14.13 19.48 -31.25
CA GLU A 464 -15.00 18.35 -31.58
C GLU A 464 -14.90 17.26 -30.53
N PHE A 465 -16.06 16.77 -30.08
CA PHE A 465 -16.16 15.53 -29.30
C PHE A 465 -16.12 14.33 -30.25
N ILE A 466 -15.56 13.24 -29.76
CA ILE A 466 -15.42 11.98 -30.49
C ILE A 466 -16.14 10.88 -29.71
N ASN A 467 -16.96 10.09 -30.39
CA ASN A 467 -17.60 8.92 -29.79
C ASN A 467 -16.59 7.75 -29.71
N PRO A 468 -16.17 7.30 -28.51
CA PRO A 468 -15.25 6.17 -28.36
C PRO A 468 -15.88 4.80 -28.64
N GLY A 469 -17.21 4.75 -28.85
CA GLY A 469 -17.94 3.51 -29.15
C GLY A 469 -18.18 2.60 -27.93
N HIS A 470 -17.76 3.01 -26.73
CA HIS A 470 -18.01 2.33 -25.46
C HIS A 470 -18.22 3.34 -24.32
N PRO A 471 -18.81 2.94 -23.18
CA PRO A 471 -18.95 3.83 -22.03
C PRO A 471 -17.59 4.29 -21.47
N LEU A 472 -17.53 5.52 -20.98
CA LEU A 472 -16.36 6.08 -20.31
C LEU A 472 -16.22 5.52 -18.88
N SER A 473 -14.98 5.38 -18.43
CA SER A 473 -14.71 4.99 -17.04
C SER A 473 -15.00 6.16 -16.08
N GLN A 474 -15.29 5.86 -14.81
CA GLN A 474 -15.45 6.93 -13.81
C GLN A 474 -14.19 7.76 -13.64
N THR A 475 -13.01 7.14 -13.74
CA THR A 475 -11.72 7.81 -13.70
C THR A 475 -11.57 8.82 -14.85
N THR A 476 -11.90 8.40 -16.08
CA THR A 476 -11.88 9.27 -17.26
C THR A 476 -12.80 10.47 -17.08
N ILE A 477 -14.06 10.24 -16.67
CA ILE A 477 -15.04 11.31 -16.47
C ILE A 477 -14.57 12.30 -15.39
N GLN A 478 -13.93 11.82 -14.31
CA GLN A 478 -13.41 12.66 -13.24
C GLN A 478 -12.19 13.48 -13.66
N LEU A 479 -11.33 12.93 -14.52
CA LEU A 479 -10.12 13.58 -14.99
C LEU A 479 -10.42 14.65 -16.04
N THR A 480 -11.22 14.30 -17.05
CA THR A 480 -11.47 15.14 -18.22
C THR A 480 -12.74 16.00 -18.09
N GLY A 481 -13.66 15.63 -17.19
CA GLY A 481 -14.98 16.26 -17.09
C GLY A 481 -15.95 15.88 -18.22
N ILE A 482 -15.52 15.08 -19.20
CA ILE A 482 -16.35 14.63 -20.32
C ILE A 482 -17.22 13.46 -19.88
N THR A 483 -18.52 13.54 -20.16
CA THR A 483 -19.50 12.50 -19.78
C THR A 483 -19.92 11.65 -20.97
N ASP A 484 -20.45 10.45 -20.72
CA ASP A 484 -21.01 9.58 -21.76
C ASP A 484 -22.06 10.29 -22.63
N ASP A 485 -22.87 11.17 -22.04
CA ASP A 485 -23.89 11.91 -22.78
C ASP A 485 -23.29 12.96 -23.74
N MET A 486 -22.08 13.45 -23.48
CA MET A 486 -21.37 14.41 -24.36
C MET A 486 -20.76 13.75 -25.59
N VAL A 487 -20.40 12.46 -25.51
CA VAL A 487 -19.71 11.75 -26.60
C VAL A 487 -20.62 10.81 -27.39
N ARG A 488 -21.78 10.41 -26.83
CA ARG A 488 -22.65 9.37 -27.41
C ARG A 488 -23.10 9.66 -28.84
N ASP A 489 -23.48 10.90 -29.14
CA ASP A 489 -24.02 11.30 -30.45
C ASP A 489 -23.01 12.14 -31.26
N SER A 490 -21.75 12.14 -30.85
CA SER A 490 -20.67 12.94 -31.45
C SER A 490 -20.08 12.27 -32.69
N LYS A 491 -19.24 13.01 -33.43
CA LYS A 491 -18.68 12.56 -34.71
C LYS A 491 -17.79 11.31 -34.52
N PRO A 492 -17.69 10.43 -35.54
CA PRO A 492 -16.71 9.35 -35.54
C PRO A 492 -15.28 9.89 -35.54
N GLU A 493 -14.35 9.19 -34.85
CA GLU A 493 -12.94 9.60 -34.71
C GLU A 493 -12.30 9.97 -36.07
N LYS A 494 -12.44 9.10 -37.07
CA LYS A 494 -11.89 9.35 -38.43
C LYS A 494 -12.31 10.69 -39.03
N THR A 495 -13.59 11.06 -38.91
CA THR A 495 -14.10 12.31 -39.51
C THR A 495 -13.49 13.53 -38.82
N VAL A 496 -13.41 13.51 -37.48
CA VAL A 496 -12.79 14.59 -36.71
C VAL A 496 -11.29 14.72 -37.05
N LEU A 497 -10.59 13.60 -37.24
CA LEU A 497 -9.19 13.58 -37.64
C LEU A 497 -8.95 14.18 -39.03
N GLU A 498 -9.82 13.88 -40.01
CA GLU A 498 -9.76 14.45 -41.36
C GLU A 498 -10.03 15.97 -41.34
N GLU A 499 -11.02 16.40 -40.55
CA GLU A 499 -11.35 17.83 -40.38
C GLU A 499 -10.21 18.59 -39.68
N PHE A 500 -9.61 18.00 -38.64
CA PHE A 500 -8.46 18.59 -37.94
C PHE A 500 -7.21 18.65 -38.83
N ALA A 501 -6.94 17.61 -39.64
CA ALA A 501 -5.84 17.62 -40.58
C ALA A 501 -5.95 18.77 -41.59
N ALA A 502 -7.16 19.03 -42.10
CA ALA A 502 -7.43 20.18 -42.97
C ALA A 502 -7.30 21.51 -42.22
N PHE A 503 -7.75 21.59 -40.97
CA PHE A 503 -7.61 22.77 -40.12
C PHE A 503 -6.14 23.11 -39.85
N ALA A 504 -5.28 22.11 -39.65
CA ALA A 504 -3.85 22.24 -39.32
C ALA A 504 -2.91 22.30 -40.55
N GLU A 505 -3.45 22.24 -41.78
CA GLU A 505 -2.63 22.23 -42.99
C GLU A 505 -1.76 23.49 -43.10
N GLY A 506 -0.46 23.31 -43.36
CA GLY A 506 0.49 24.41 -43.56
C GLY A 506 0.77 25.25 -42.32
N THR A 507 0.56 24.70 -41.12
CA THR A 507 0.81 25.39 -39.83
C THR A 507 1.85 24.65 -38.99
N ILE A 508 2.40 25.34 -37.98
CA ILE A 508 3.19 24.74 -36.92
C ILE A 508 2.24 24.24 -35.82
N LEU A 509 2.28 22.94 -35.52
CA LEU A 509 1.53 22.38 -34.40
C LEU A 509 2.20 22.73 -33.07
N VAL A 510 1.41 23.01 -32.04
CA VAL A 510 1.91 23.33 -30.70
C VAL A 510 1.09 22.58 -29.67
N ALA A 511 1.75 21.94 -28.72
CA ALA A 511 1.09 21.30 -27.59
C ALA A 511 1.93 21.43 -26.32
N HIS A 512 1.34 21.12 -25.16
CA HIS A 512 2.02 21.17 -23.86
C HIS A 512 2.27 19.75 -23.35
N ASN A 513 3.47 19.21 -23.66
CA ASN A 513 3.77 17.76 -23.71
C ASN A 513 3.41 17.12 -25.07
N ALA A 514 3.83 17.76 -26.16
CA ALA A 514 3.47 17.37 -27.53
C ALA A 514 3.74 15.89 -27.87
N SER A 515 4.68 15.24 -27.18
CA SER A 515 4.93 13.81 -27.36
C SER A 515 3.73 12.90 -27.02
N PHE A 516 2.82 13.36 -26.16
CA PHE A 516 1.58 12.70 -25.79
C PHE A 516 0.51 12.95 -26.87
N ASP A 517 0.19 14.22 -27.13
CA ASP A 517 -0.88 14.62 -28.06
C ASP A 517 -0.61 14.13 -29.49
N MET A 518 0.63 14.31 -29.97
CA MET A 518 1.05 13.78 -31.27
C MET A 518 1.06 12.26 -31.30
N GLY A 519 1.33 11.61 -30.16
CA GLY A 519 1.30 10.15 -30.04
C GLY A 519 -0.10 9.60 -30.30
N PHE A 520 -1.12 10.20 -29.66
CA PHE A 520 -2.52 9.87 -29.92
C PHE A 520 -2.93 10.21 -31.35
N LEU A 521 -2.62 11.41 -31.83
CA LEU A 521 -2.97 11.85 -33.18
C LEU A 521 -2.41 10.90 -34.26
N ASN A 522 -1.11 10.60 -34.21
CA ASN A 522 -0.44 9.76 -35.18
C ASN A 522 -0.87 8.29 -35.08
N ASN A 523 -1.12 7.77 -33.87
CA ASN A 523 -1.66 6.42 -33.73
C ASN A 523 -3.06 6.31 -34.33
N SER A 524 -3.94 7.29 -34.06
CA SER A 524 -5.27 7.31 -34.68
C SER A 524 -5.20 7.48 -36.20
N TYR A 525 -4.26 8.27 -36.73
CA TYR A 525 -3.99 8.35 -38.17
C TYR A 525 -3.60 6.98 -38.75
N GLU A 526 -2.67 6.27 -38.11
CA GLU A 526 -2.25 4.93 -38.52
C GLU A 526 -3.42 3.94 -38.53
N ARG A 527 -4.28 3.94 -37.48
CA ARG A 527 -5.49 3.09 -37.40
C ARG A 527 -6.42 3.25 -38.60
N TYR A 528 -6.48 4.46 -39.17
CA TYR A 528 -7.31 4.76 -40.34
C TYR A 528 -6.55 4.80 -41.67
N GLY A 529 -5.29 4.37 -41.69
CA GLY A 529 -4.46 4.33 -42.90
C GLY A 529 -4.07 5.71 -43.43
N MET A 530 -4.10 6.73 -42.57
CA MET A 530 -3.62 8.08 -42.87
C MET A 530 -2.09 8.14 -42.66
N ALA A 531 -1.43 9.06 -43.37
CA ALA A 531 0.00 9.31 -43.15
C ALA A 531 0.22 10.01 -41.81
N GLU A 532 1.40 9.78 -41.21
CA GLU A 532 1.85 10.53 -40.03
C GLU A 532 1.81 12.04 -40.29
N ALA A 533 1.45 12.83 -39.27
CA ALA A 533 1.37 14.28 -39.38
C ALA A 533 2.71 14.90 -39.85
N PRO A 534 2.77 15.50 -41.05
CA PRO A 534 4.03 16.03 -41.59
C PRO A 534 4.42 17.39 -40.99
N GLN A 535 3.55 18.00 -40.18
CA GLN A 535 3.73 19.35 -39.67
C GLN A 535 4.96 19.46 -38.74
N PRO A 536 5.66 20.60 -38.77
CA PRO A 536 6.56 20.98 -37.67
C PRO A 536 5.78 21.11 -36.35
N VAL A 537 6.41 20.72 -35.25
CA VAL A 537 5.75 20.68 -33.92
C VAL A 537 6.63 21.34 -32.86
N ILE A 538 6.03 22.16 -31.99
CA ILE A 538 6.68 22.75 -30.80
C ILE A 538 6.06 22.18 -29.53
N ASP A 539 6.91 21.71 -28.62
CA ASP A 539 6.52 21.31 -27.26
C ASP A 539 6.80 22.44 -26.26
N THR A 540 5.72 23.07 -25.79
CA THR A 540 5.82 24.19 -24.83
C THR A 540 6.25 23.75 -23.44
N LEU A 541 6.08 22.48 -23.07
CA LEU A 541 6.58 21.94 -21.80
C LEU A 541 8.11 21.92 -21.81
N GLU A 542 8.71 21.41 -22.88
CA GLU A 542 10.16 21.38 -23.03
C GLU A 542 10.75 22.77 -23.25
N MET A 543 10.04 23.64 -23.98
CA MET A 543 10.42 25.04 -24.12
C MET A 543 10.44 25.77 -22.76
N SER A 544 9.41 25.58 -21.94
CA SER A 544 9.35 26.15 -20.58
C SER A 544 10.48 25.63 -19.69
N ARG A 545 10.79 24.32 -19.76
CA ARG A 545 11.91 23.70 -19.04
C ARG A 545 13.25 24.30 -19.48
N PHE A 546 13.43 24.53 -20.77
CA PHE A 546 14.63 25.14 -21.32
C PHE A 546 14.82 26.58 -20.85
N LEU A 547 13.79 27.42 -20.96
CA LEU A 547 13.86 28.83 -20.60
C LEU A 547 13.91 29.03 -19.07
N HIS A 548 13.26 28.15 -18.29
CA HIS A 548 13.11 28.31 -16.85
C HIS A 548 13.45 27.06 -16.03
N PRO A 549 14.67 26.50 -16.14
CA PRO A 549 15.05 25.25 -15.47
C PRO A 549 14.97 25.28 -13.93
N GLN A 550 14.94 26.49 -13.35
CA GLN A 550 14.80 26.73 -11.91
C GLN A 550 13.38 26.51 -11.36
N LEU A 551 12.35 26.39 -12.22
CA LEU A 551 10.98 26.20 -11.74
C LEU A 551 10.77 24.80 -11.16
N LYS A 552 10.00 24.73 -10.07
CA LYS A 552 9.68 23.46 -9.41
C LYS A 552 8.64 22.63 -10.19
N SER A 553 7.78 23.31 -10.94
CA SER A 553 6.66 22.76 -11.71
C SER A 553 6.54 23.53 -13.03
N HIS A 554 6.32 22.78 -14.10
CA HIS A 554 6.05 23.28 -15.44
C HIS A 554 4.67 22.86 -15.94
N ARG A 555 3.75 22.47 -15.03
CA ARG A 555 2.36 22.17 -15.41
C ARG A 555 1.70 23.42 -16.00
N LEU A 556 0.85 23.24 -17.00
CA LEU A 556 0.15 24.31 -17.70
C LEU A 556 -0.48 25.33 -16.73
N ASN A 557 -1.27 24.85 -15.77
CA ASN A 557 -1.92 25.70 -14.75
C ASN A 557 -0.94 26.54 -13.90
N THR A 558 0.25 26.01 -13.62
CA THR A 558 1.28 26.67 -12.83
C THR A 558 1.94 27.78 -13.64
N LEU A 559 2.21 27.49 -14.91
CA LEU A 559 2.78 28.45 -15.86
C LEU A 559 1.78 29.57 -16.16
N ALA A 560 0.53 29.23 -16.48
CA ALA A 560 -0.53 30.20 -16.75
C ALA A 560 -0.67 31.21 -15.60
N LYS A 561 -0.77 30.72 -14.36
CA LYS A 561 -0.82 31.55 -13.16
C LYS A 561 0.41 32.44 -12.99
N ARG A 562 1.60 31.92 -13.30
CA ARG A 562 2.87 32.67 -13.18
C ARG A 562 2.94 33.82 -14.18
N TYR A 563 2.50 33.59 -15.40
CA TYR A 563 2.56 34.58 -16.49
C TYR A 563 1.32 35.47 -16.56
N GLY A 564 0.34 35.28 -15.67
CA GLY A 564 -0.90 36.04 -15.68
C GLY A 564 -1.78 35.76 -16.90
N VAL A 565 -1.63 34.59 -17.51
CA VAL A 565 -2.50 34.11 -18.59
C VAL A 565 -3.78 33.58 -17.96
N GLY A 566 -4.92 34.09 -18.40
CA GLY A 566 -6.24 33.68 -17.90
C GLY A 566 -6.48 32.20 -18.20
N LEU A 567 -6.97 31.48 -17.20
CA LEU A 567 -7.35 30.07 -17.31
C LEU A 567 -8.81 30.00 -16.82
N GLU A 568 -9.75 30.37 -17.69
CA GLU A 568 -11.17 30.34 -17.38
C GLU A 568 -11.75 28.95 -17.66
N GLN A 569 -12.42 28.37 -16.66
CA GLN A 569 -13.01 27.03 -16.62
C GLN A 569 -12.02 25.88 -16.88
N HIS A 570 -11.52 25.31 -15.78
CA HIS A 570 -10.82 24.04 -15.79
C HIS A 570 -11.66 22.96 -16.50
N HIS A 571 -11.01 22.12 -17.33
CA HIS A 571 -11.52 20.88 -17.95
C HIS A 571 -12.17 20.99 -19.34
N ARG A 572 -11.72 21.89 -20.23
CA ARG A 572 -12.01 21.80 -21.67
C ARG A 572 -10.75 22.01 -22.49
N ALA A 573 -10.50 21.12 -23.45
CA ALA A 573 -9.29 21.12 -24.28
C ALA A 573 -9.06 22.43 -25.05
N VAL A 574 -10.12 23.16 -25.43
CA VAL A 574 -9.99 24.44 -26.16
C VAL A 574 -9.37 25.55 -25.31
N TYR A 575 -9.71 25.65 -24.02
CA TYR A 575 -9.16 26.69 -23.14
C TYR A 575 -7.70 26.38 -22.78
N ASP A 576 -7.36 25.09 -22.66
CA ASP A 576 -5.98 24.65 -22.46
C ASP A 576 -5.14 24.91 -23.72
N SER A 577 -5.72 24.76 -24.91
CA SER A 577 -5.10 25.15 -26.18
C SER A 577 -4.86 26.67 -26.28
N GLU A 578 -5.84 27.51 -25.91
CA GLU A 578 -5.65 28.97 -25.86
C GLU A 578 -4.56 29.40 -24.87
N THR A 579 -4.60 28.83 -23.67
CA THR A 579 -3.60 29.08 -22.63
C THR A 579 -2.20 28.68 -23.10
N THR A 580 -2.09 27.48 -23.68
CA THR A 580 -0.84 26.96 -24.25
C THR A 580 -0.32 27.87 -25.34
N GLY A 581 -1.20 28.41 -26.19
CA GLY A 581 -0.84 29.33 -27.26
C GLY A 581 -0.33 30.67 -26.77
N ALA A 582 -0.99 31.24 -25.75
CA ALA A 582 -0.53 32.46 -25.10
C ALA A 582 0.85 32.28 -24.44
N LEU A 583 1.06 31.14 -23.74
CA LEU A 583 2.36 30.80 -23.17
C LEU A 583 3.42 30.56 -24.25
N CYS A 584 3.09 29.86 -25.33
CA CYS A 584 3.98 29.65 -26.47
C CYS A 584 4.48 30.98 -27.02
N TRP A 585 3.57 31.94 -27.22
CA TRP A 585 3.94 33.27 -27.69
C TRP A 585 4.90 34.00 -26.75
N ILE A 586 4.69 33.91 -25.43
CA ILE A 586 5.61 34.48 -24.43
C ILE A 586 6.98 33.79 -24.51
N PHE A 587 7.00 32.47 -24.54
CA PHE A 587 8.23 31.68 -24.58
C PHE A 587 9.03 31.90 -25.87
N LEU A 588 8.37 32.03 -27.02
CA LEU A 588 9.03 32.37 -28.29
C LEU A 588 9.69 33.75 -28.22
N LYS A 589 9.03 34.72 -27.57
CA LYS A 589 9.61 36.05 -27.36
C LYS A 589 10.84 35.98 -26.45
N GLU A 590 10.76 35.25 -25.34
CA GLU A 590 11.90 35.01 -24.43
C GLU A 590 13.06 34.30 -25.15
N ALA A 591 12.78 33.23 -25.89
CA ALA A 591 13.76 32.48 -26.67
C ALA A 591 14.48 33.37 -27.70
N ARG A 592 13.74 34.29 -28.34
CA ARG A 592 14.32 35.28 -29.23
C ARG A 592 15.23 36.26 -28.49
N GLU A 593 14.74 36.84 -27.40
CA GLU A 593 15.42 37.91 -26.66
C GLU A 593 16.66 37.42 -25.88
N GLU A 594 16.58 36.22 -25.30
CA GLU A 594 17.62 35.67 -24.42
C GLU A 594 18.60 34.74 -25.14
N HIS A 595 18.14 34.04 -26.19
CA HIS A 595 18.92 32.98 -26.86
C HIS A 595 19.13 33.18 -28.36
N ASN A 596 18.58 34.27 -28.94
CA ASN A 596 18.62 34.57 -30.37
C ASN A 596 18.14 33.39 -31.23
N ILE A 597 17.04 32.76 -30.80
CA ILE A 597 16.32 31.72 -31.56
C ILE A 597 15.25 32.44 -32.40
N LEU A 598 15.36 32.36 -33.72
CA LEU A 598 14.46 33.03 -34.68
C LEU A 598 13.68 32.03 -35.52
N PHE A 599 14.30 30.89 -35.84
CA PHE A 599 13.72 29.88 -36.71
C PHE A 599 13.35 28.61 -35.95
N HIS A 600 12.36 27.87 -36.45
CA HIS A 600 11.86 26.66 -35.80
C HIS A 600 12.94 25.58 -35.62
N ASP A 601 13.81 25.37 -36.62
CA ASP A 601 14.94 24.44 -36.55
C ASP A 601 16.00 24.82 -35.50
N GLU A 602 16.04 26.09 -35.06
CA GLU A 602 16.97 26.58 -34.03
C GLU A 602 16.50 26.26 -32.59
N LEU A 603 15.24 25.89 -32.38
CA LEU A 603 14.70 25.56 -31.04
C LEU A 603 15.48 24.41 -30.38
N ASN A 604 16.08 23.53 -31.18
CA ASN A 604 16.82 22.37 -30.71
C ASN A 604 18.33 22.62 -30.53
N LYS A 605 18.84 23.82 -30.83
CA LYS A 605 20.28 24.15 -30.84
C LYS A 605 21.00 23.92 -29.50
N TYR A 606 20.27 24.00 -28.39
CA TYR A 606 20.82 23.90 -27.04
C TYR A 606 20.42 22.61 -26.30
N ILE A 607 19.90 21.60 -27.01
CA ILE A 607 19.64 20.26 -26.45
C ILE A 607 20.97 19.60 -26.09
N GLY A 608 21.03 18.91 -24.94
CA GLY A 608 22.23 18.19 -24.51
C GLY A 608 23.26 19.02 -23.75
N GLY A 609 23.06 20.34 -23.66
CA GLY A 609 23.96 21.24 -22.95
C GLY A 609 23.55 21.53 -21.50
N GLY A 610 24.54 21.59 -20.61
CA GLY A 610 24.39 22.06 -19.22
C GLY A 610 23.43 21.20 -18.39
N ASP A 611 22.44 21.84 -17.77
CA ASP A 611 21.46 21.23 -16.86
C ASP A 611 20.32 20.47 -17.59
N SER A 612 20.49 20.07 -18.86
CA SER A 612 19.46 19.35 -19.64
C SER A 612 18.99 18.06 -18.98
N TYR A 613 19.90 17.32 -18.33
CA TYR A 613 19.60 16.10 -17.59
C TYR A 613 18.59 16.32 -16.43
N LYS A 614 18.44 17.55 -15.92
CA LYS A 614 17.45 17.89 -14.87
C LYS A 614 16.02 17.93 -15.41
N ARG A 615 15.87 18.16 -16.72
CA ARG A 615 14.60 18.29 -17.43
C ARG A 615 14.04 16.95 -17.89
N ALA A 616 14.93 16.06 -18.32
CA ALA A 616 14.58 14.73 -18.79
C ALA A 616 13.96 13.87 -17.67
N ARG A 617 12.93 13.10 -18.04
CA ARG A 617 12.32 12.09 -17.15
C ARG A 617 13.25 10.88 -17.10
N PRO A 618 13.66 10.42 -15.91
CA PRO A 618 14.47 9.21 -15.79
C PRO A 618 13.64 7.97 -16.08
N PHE A 619 14.28 6.97 -16.67
CA PHE A 619 13.80 5.60 -16.81
C PHE A 619 14.84 4.63 -16.26
N HIS A 620 14.43 3.40 -15.96
CA HIS A 620 15.33 2.41 -15.39
C HIS A 620 16.12 1.65 -16.47
N ALA A 621 17.36 1.30 -16.14
CA ALA A 621 18.15 0.35 -16.90
C ALA A 621 19.01 -0.49 -15.95
N THR A 622 19.06 -1.80 -16.19
CA THR A 622 19.93 -2.70 -15.45
C THR A 622 21.31 -2.69 -16.09
N ILE A 623 22.36 -2.45 -15.32
CA ILE A 623 23.73 -2.39 -15.84
C ILE A 623 24.57 -3.40 -15.09
N LEU A 624 25.13 -4.39 -15.80
CA LEU A 624 26.00 -5.42 -15.24
C LEU A 624 27.44 -5.27 -15.74
N ALA A 625 28.42 -5.37 -14.84
CA ALA A 625 29.82 -5.38 -15.22
C ALA A 625 30.23 -6.72 -15.86
N LYS A 626 30.84 -6.67 -17.04
CA LYS A 626 31.36 -7.87 -17.74
C LYS A 626 32.69 -8.35 -17.17
N ASN A 627 33.49 -7.42 -16.66
CA ASN A 627 34.87 -7.63 -16.27
C ASN A 627 35.29 -6.60 -15.19
N GLN A 628 36.55 -6.65 -14.77
CA GLN A 628 37.09 -5.77 -13.73
C GLN A 628 37.08 -4.28 -14.14
N ASP A 629 37.30 -3.99 -15.42
CA ASP A 629 37.22 -2.62 -15.95
C ASP A 629 35.78 -2.12 -15.92
N GLY A 630 34.81 -2.99 -16.21
CA GLY A 630 33.38 -2.70 -16.08
C GLY A 630 32.97 -2.41 -14.65
N LEU A 631 33.54 -3.11 -13.66
CA LEU A 631 33.31 -2.79 -12.25
C LEU A 631 33.86 -1.40 -11.88
N LYS A 632 35.03 -1.03 -12.43
CA LYS A 632 35.59 0.31 -12.26
C LYS A 632 34.72 1.37 -12.94
N ASP A 633 34.16 1.06 -14.12
CA ASP A 633 33.26 1.95 -14.84
C ASP A 633 31.93 2.11 -14.11
N LEU A 634 31.38 1.07 -13.47
CA LEU A 634 30.23 1.17 -12.57
C LEU A 634 30.51 2.16 -11.42
N PHE A 635 31.67 2.10 -10.77
CA PHE A 635 32.00 3.07 -9.72
C PHE A 635 32.05 4.51 -10.24
N LYS A 636 32.57 4.74 -11.45
CA LYS A 636 32.55 6.08 -12.06
C LYS A 636 31.12 6.53 -12.37
N ILE A 637 30.30 5.65 -12.95
CA ILE A 637 28.89 5.92 -13.29
C ILE A 637 28.10 6.29 -12.04
N ILE A 638 28.21 5.50 -10.97
CA ILE A 638 27.54 5.75 -9.68
C ILE A 638 28.03 7.08 -9.09
N SER A 639 29.33 7.37 -9.17
CA SER A 639 29.88 8.62 -8.66
C SER A 639 29.34 9.82 -9.46
N ALA A 640 29.37 9.75 -10.79
CA ALA A 640 28.86 10.79 -11.67
C ALA A 640 27.36 11.02 -11.46
N SER A 641 26.55 9.96 -11.31
CA SER A 641 25.11 10.11 -11.07
C SER A 641 24.78 10.77 -9.74
N ASN A 642 25.62 10.59 -8.73
CA ASN A 642 25.44 11.14 -7.39
C ASN A 642 26.11 12.52 -7.18
N ILE A 643 27.04 12.93 -8.05
CA ILE A 643 27.79 14.18 -7.91
C ILE A 643 27.45 15.14 -9.06
N ASP A 644 27.81 14.76 -10.28
CA ASP A 644 27.74 15.65 -11.45
C ASP A 644 26.31 15.79 -11.97
N TYR A 645 25.54 14.70 -11.91
CA TYR A 645 24.21 14.58 -12.51
C TYR A 645 23.09 14.35 -11.49
N TYR A 646 23.36 14.63 -10.21
CA TYR A 646 22.32 14.54 -9.19
C TYR A 646 21.28 15.66 -9.36
N TYR A 647 20.01 15.34 -9.14
CA TYR A 647 18.94 16.33 -9.05
C TYR A 647 18.03 16.07 -7.85
N ARG A 648 16.95 15.31 -8.04
CA ARG A 648 16.09 14.79 -6.95
C ARG A 648 16.37 13.32 -6.64
N THR A 649 16.89 12.62 -7.65
CA THR A 649 17.41 11.26 -7.62
C THR A 649 18.73 11.28 -8.40
N PRO A 650 19.66 10.33 -8.17
CA PRO A 650 20.83 10.18 -9.04
C PRO A 650 20.36 9.97 -10.48
N ARG A 651 20.96 10.64 -11.46
CA ARG A 651 20.60 10.46 -12.89
C ARG A 651 21.84 10.15 -13.72
N LEU A 652 21.66 9.38 -14.77
CA LEU A 652 22.74 8.98 -15.67
C LEU A 652 22.40 9.37 -17.11
N PRO A 653 23.03 10.41 -17.68
CA PRO A 653 22.85 10.73 -19.09
C PRO A 653 23.25 9.56 -20.00
N ARG A 654 22.46 9.29 -21.05
CA ARG A 654 22.70 8.16 -21.97
C ARG A 654 24.08 8.22 -22.62
N SER A 655 24.57 9.42 -22.95
CA SER A 655 25.94 9.60 -23.49
C SER A 655 27.04 9.12 -22.54
N VAL A 656 26.89 9.33 -21.24
CA VAL A 656 27.84 8.90 -20.21
C VAL A 656 27.85 7.38 -20.10
N LEU A 657 26.66 6.76 -20.13
CA LEU A 657 26.52 5.30 -20.17
C LEU A 657 27.16 4.72 -21.45
N GLN A 658 26.90 5.35 -22.60
CA GLN A 658 27.43 4.93 -23.89
C GLN A 658 28.96 4.97 -23.93
N ALA A 659 29.59 5.95 -23.28
CA ALA A 659 31.04 6.07 -23.21
C ALA A 659 31.73 4.89 -22.47
N SER A 660 31.01 4.20 -21.59
CA SER A 660 31.53 3.05 -20.82
C SER A 660 30.99 1.70 -21.30
N ARG A 661 30.28 1.68 -22.44
CA ARG A 661 29.47 0.54 -22.88
C ARG A 661 30.29 -0.74 -23.13
N GLU A 662 31.54 -0.63 -23.57
CA GLU A 662 32.37 -1.78 -23.95
C GLU A 662 32.47 -2.85 -22.83
N ASN A 663 32.53 -2.40 -21.58
CA ASN A 663 32.73 -3.24 -20.39
C ASN A 663 31.44 -3.60 -19.65
N LEU A 664 30.29 -3.18 -20.16
CA LEU A 664 28.99 -3.31 -19.50
C LEU A 664 28.02 -4.14 -20.35
N LEU A 665 27.04 -4.76 -19.70
CA LEU A 665 25.82 -5.26 -20.32
C LEU A 665 24.66 -4.43 -19.82
N ILE A 666 23.81 -3.97 -20.75
CA ILE A 666 22.70 -3.08 -20.45
C ILE A 666 21.38 -3.81 -20.74
N GLY A 667 20.61 -4.03 -19.68
CA GLY A 667 19.27 -4.61 -19.68
C GLY A 667 18.17 -3.54 -19.64
N SER A 668 16.99 -3.90 -20.13
CA SER A 668 15.85 -2.98 -20.23
C SER A 668 15.10 -2.73 -18.91
N ALA A 669 15.48 -3.39 -17.82
CA ALA A 669 14.92 -3.22 -16.47
C ALA A 669 13.41 -3.56 -16.35
N CYS A 670 12.72 -2.85 -15.47
CA CYS A 670 11.37 -3.14 -14.99
C CYS A 670 10.28 -2.42 -15.79
N SER A 671 9.07 -2.27 -15.21
CA SER A 671 7.97 -1.49 -15.77
C SER A 671 8.29 -0.01 -15.96
N GLU A 672 9.26 0.52 -15.21
CA GLU A 672 9.81 1.89 -15.38
C GLU A 672 10.99 1.92 -16.37
N GLY A 673 11.27 0.80 -17.04
CA GLY A 673 12.24 0.70 -18.12
C GLY A 673 11.68 1.22 -19.45
N GLU A 674 12.58 1.75 -20.27
CA GLU A 674 12.21 2.45 -21.51
C GLU A 674 11.43 1.59 -22.51
N ILE A 675 11.78 0.30 -22.65
CA ILE A 675 11.10 -0.61 -23.59
C ILE A 675 9.67 -0.89 -23.14
N PHE A 676 9.48 -1.21 -21.86
CA PHE A 676 8.15 -1.56 -21.33
C PHE A 676 7.23 -0.33 -21.35
N GLU A 677 7.73 0.84 -20.92
CA GLU A 677 6.96 2.07 -20.95
C GLU A 677 6.57 2.46 -22.39
N ALA A 678 7.50 2.37 -23.34
CA ALA A 678 7.21 2.63 -24.75
C ALA A 678 6.18 1.64 -25.32
N MET A 679 6.29 0.35 -24.98
CA MET A 679 5.33 -0.66 -25.42
C MET A 679 3.93 -0.38 -24.89
N MET A 680 3.83 -0.07 -23.59
CA MET A 680 2.57 0.20 -22.91
C MET A 680 1.89 1.49 -23.42
N GLN A 681 2.66 2.54 -23.71
CA GLN A 681 2.10 3.86 -24.07
C GLN A 681 2.00 4.11 -25.58
N LYS A 682 2.96 3.61 -26.37
CA LYS A 682 3.18 3.98 -27.78
C LYS A 682 3.22 2.78 -28.73
N GLY A 683 3.30 1.55 -28.21
CA GLY A 683 3.23 0.31 -28.99
C GLY A 683 4.57 -0.21 -29.51
N ALA A 684 4.49 -1.26 -30.33
CA ALA A 684 5.61 -2.11 -30.70
C ALA A 684 6.74 -1.39 -31.44
N GLU A 685 6.42 -0.54 -32.43
CA GLU A 685 7.45 0.13 -33.24
C GLU A 685 8.28 1.13 -32.41
N ALA A 686 7.62 1.88 -31.52
CA ALA A 686 8.31 2.76 -30.58
C ALA A 686 9.20 1.95 -29.61
N ALA A 687 8.67 0.87 -29.03
CA ALA A 687 9.43 -0.01 -28.15
C ALA A 687 10.63 -0.64 -28.85
N LYS A 688 10.46 -1.09 -30.10
CA LYS A 688 11.50 -1.66 -30.96
C LYS A 688 12.60 -0.66 -31.29
N ALA A 689 12.26 0.60 -31.56
CA ALA A 689 13.25 1.65 -31.78
C ALA A 689 14.16 1.82 -30.54
N LYS A 690 13.58 1.78 -29.34
CA LYS A 690 14.31 1.88 -28.07
C LYS A 690 15.11 0.60 -27.76
N ALA A 691 14.56 -0.58 -28.04
CA ALA A 691 15.17 -1.88 -27.80
C ALA A 691 16.54 -2.07 -28.46
N LYS A 692 16.81 -1.36 -29.58
CA LYS A 692 18.11 -1.37 -30.27
C LYS A 692 19.28 -0.98 -29.34
N PHE A 693 19.03 -0.10 -28.36
CA PHE A 693 20.03 0.37 -27.40
C PHE A 693 20.44 -0.70 -26.39
N TYR A 694 19.64 -1.72 -26.13
CA TYR A 694 19.89 -2.67 -25.05
C TYR A 694 20.66 -3.91 -25.54
N ASP A 695 21.44 -4.54 -24.68
CA ASP A 695 22.16 -5.78 -25.00
C ASP A 695 21.25 -7.00 -24.78
N TYR A 696 20.36 -6.92 -23.78
CA TYR A 696 19.33 -7.91 -23.50
C TYR A 696 18.04 -7.22 -23.06
N ILE A 697 16.91 -7.90 -23.24
CA ILE A 697 15.57 -7.41 -22.91
C ILE A 697 15.06 -8.20 -21.72
N GLU A 698 14.55 -7.50 -20.71
CA GLU A 698 13.98 -8.09 -19.51
C GLU A 698 12.47 -8.19 -19.60
N VAL A 699 11.95 -9.32 -19.14
CA VAL A 699 10.52 -9.55 -18.89
C VAL A 699 10.37 -10.14 -17.49
N MET A 700 9.29 -9.79 -16.79
CA MET A 700 9.08 -10.21 -15.40
C MET A 700 7.79 -11.05 -15.27
N PRO A 701 7.64 -11.84 -14.18
CA PRO A 701 6.37 -12.47 -13.86
C PRO A 701 5.24 -11.45 -13.75
N LYS A 702 4.04 -11.83 -14.16
CA LYS A 702 2.88 -10.92 -14.22
C LYS A 702 2.56 -10.27 -12.88
N GLU A 703 2.78 -10.99 -11.78
CA GLU A 703 2.56 -10.50 -10.42
C GLU A 703 3.41 -9.28 -10.09
N VAL A 704 4.58 -9.13 -10.73
CA VAL A 704 5.44 -7.93 -10.58
C VAL A 704 4.80 -6.71 -11.25
N TYR A 705 4.05 -6.92 -12.33
CA TYR A 705 3.33 -5.86 -13.06
C TYR A 705 1.92 -5.59 -12.54
N ALA A 706 1.41 -6.40 -11.60
CA ALA A 706 0.06 -6.24 -11.04
C ALA A 706 -0.29 -4.81 -10.56
N PRO A 707 0.64 -4.02 -9.98
CA PRO A 707 0.36 -2.63 -9.62
C PRO A 707 -0.05 -1.73 -10.79
N LEU A 708 0.37 -2.04 -12.02
CA LEU A 708 -0.03 -1.30 -13.23
C LEU A 708 -1.52 -1.48 -13.53
N ILE A 709 -2.06 -2.67 -13.27
CA ILE A 709 -3.49 -2.96 -13.42
C ILE A 709 -4.28 -2.26 -12.32
N THR A 710 -3.81 -2.33 -11.07
CA THR A 710 -4.46 -1.62 -9.95
C THR A 710 -4.51 -0.11 -10.14
N ARG A 711 -3.53 0.46 -10.85
CA ARG A 711 -3.46 1.89 -11.20
C ARG A 711 -4.18 2.24 -12.51
N GLU A 712 -4.86 1.29 -13.14
CA GLU A 712 -5.54 1.46 -14.43
C GLU A 712 -4.61 1.91 -15.58
N LEU A 713 -3.29 1.69 -15.46
CA LEU A 713 -2.30 1.95 -16.52
C LEU A 713 -2.27 0.81 -17.55
N VAL A 714 -2.64 -0.39 -17.11
CA VAL A 714 -2.90 -1.55 -17.97
C VAL A 714 -4.31 -2.04 -17.63
N LYS A 715 -5.16 -2.21 -18.64
CA LYS A 715 -6.59 -2.44 -18.43
C LYS A 715 -6.90 -3.76 -17.70
N ASN A 716 -6.18 -4.83 -18.05
CA ASN A 716 -6.44 -6.18 -17.55
C ASN A 716 -5.24 -7.11 -17.81
N GLU A 717 -5.32 -8.35 -17.32
CA GLU A 717 -4.24 -9.33 -17.46
C GLU A 717 -3.98 -9.77 -18.92
N SER A 718 -5.00 -9.80 -19.78
CA SER A 718 -4.83 -10.13 -21.20
C SER A 718 -3.99 -9.08 -21.93
N ASP A 719 -4.24 -7.80 -21.68
CA ASP A 719 -3.46 -6.70 -22.27
C ASP A 719 -2.01 -6.75 -21.77
N LEU A 720 -1.79 -7.09 -20.50
CA LEU A 720 -0.44 -7.32 -19.96
C LEU A 720 0.28 -8.49 -20.63
N GLU A 721 -0.42 -9.61 -20.85
CA GLU A 721 0.12 -10.75 -21.59
C GLU A 721 0.51 -10.37 -23.02
N GLU A 722 -0.31 -9.56 -23.69
CA GLU A 722 -0.02 -9.06 -25.02
C GLU A 722 1.24 -8.18 -25.02
N ILE A 723 1.35 -7.21 -24.10
CA ILE A 723 2.54 -6.36 -23.94
C ILE A 723 3.80 -7.22 -23.79
N ILE A 724 3.78 -8.21 -22.88
CA ILE A 724 4.94 -9.10 -22.65
C ILE A 724 5.24 -9.91 -23.91
N THR A 725 4.23 -10.45 -24.59
CA THR A 725 4.39 -11.23 -25.82
C THR A 725 5.01 -10.41 -26.94
N GLN A 726 4.58 -9.16 -27.11
CA GLN A 726 5.14 -8.26 -28.12
C GLN A 726 6.59 -7.87 -27.79
N ILE A 727 6.93 -7.66 -26.50
CA ILE A 727 8.32 -7.43 -26.08
C ILE A 727 9.22 -8.64 -26.40
N VAL A 728 8.72 -9.86 -26.18
CA VAL A 728 9.44 -11.08 -26.57
C VAL A 728 9.66 -11.12 -28.08
N ALA A 729 8.63 -10.84 -28.87
CA ALA A 729 8.72 -10.81 -30.33
C ALA A 729 9.72 -9.76 -30.84
N ILE A 730 9.78 -8.58 -30.22
CA ILE A 730 10.78 -7.53 -30.52
C ILE A 730 12.20 -8.06 -30.26
N GLY A 731 12.40 -8.80 -29.16
CA GLY A 731 13.68 -9.43 -28.87
C GLY A 731 14.11 -10.43 -29.94
N GLU A 732 13.20 -11.30 -30.38
CA GLU A 732 13.46 -12.25 -31.46
C GLU A 732 13.77 -11.55 -32.78
N GLU A 733 12.99 -10.52 -33.16
CA GLU A 733 13.18 -9.79 -34.41
C GLU A 733 14.53 -9.06 -34.46
N LEU A 734 14.94 -8.46 -33.34
CA LEU A 734 16.21 -7.74 -33.24
C LEU A 734 17.42 -8.65 -32.94
N GLY A 735 17.20 -9.95 -32.75
CA GLY A 735 18.24 -10.91 -32.35
C GLY A 735 18.83 -10.61 -30.97
N LYS A 736 18.03 -10.03 -30.06
CA LYS A 736 18.41 -9.70 -28.68
C LYS A 736 17.99 -10.84 -27.75
N THR A 737 18.80 -11.10 -26.73
CA THR A 737 18.44 -12.12 -25.72
C THR A 737 17.33 -11.57 -24.83
N VAL A 738 16.22 -12.30 -24.73
CA VAL A 738 15.14 -12.00 -23.77
C VAL A 738 15.35 -12.84 -22.51
N VAL A 739 15.31 -12.21 -21.33
CA VAL A 739 15.58 -12.86 -20.05
C VAL A 739 14.43 -12.63 -19.06
N ALA A 740 14.06 -13.69 -18.35
CA ALA A 740 13.03 -13.63 -17.32
C ALA A 740 13.65 -13.27 -15.94
N THR A 741 13.51 -12.01 -15.52
CA THR A 741 14.07 -11.49 -14.26
C THR A 741 13.02 -11.38 -13.17
N GLY A 742 13.44 -11.42 -11.91
CA GLY A 742 12.53 -11.48 -10.77
C GLY A 742 12.16 -10.12 -10.20
N ASN A 743 12.99 -9.09 -10.47
CA ASN A 743 12.94 -7.81 -9.78
C ASN A 743 12.80 -7.98 -8.26
N VAL A 744 13.70 -8.78 -7.69
CA VAL A 744 13.56 -9.33 -6.34
C VAL A 744 13.81 -8.23 -5.31
N HIS A 745 12.89 -8.05 -4.35
CA HIS A 745 13.04 -7.09 -3.25
C HIS A 745 12.99 -7.72 -1.85
N TYR A 746 12.63 -8.99 -1.79
CA TYR A 746 12.48 -9.76 -0.55
C TYR A 746 12.61 -11.25 -0.85
N LEU A 747 12.97 -12.04 0.16
CA LEU A 747 13.36 -13.44 -0.03
C LEU A 747 12.14 -14.35 -0.29
N ASN A 748 11.13 -14.30 0.58
CA ASN A 748 9.95 -15.15 0.52
C ASN A 748 8.67 -14.33 0.33
N LYS A 749 7.58 -14.99 -0.09
CA LYS A 749 6.32 -14.30 -0.44
C LYS A 749 5.75 -13.54 0.77
N GLU A 750 5.86 -14.15 1.93
CA GLU A 750 5.45 -13.63 3.22
C GLU A 750 6.26 -12.39 3.67
N ASP A 751 7.46 -12.18 3.13
CA ASP A 751 8.28 -11.00 3.47
C ASP A 751 7.77 -9.72 2.79
N ALA A 752 6.79 -9.83 1.88
CA ALA A 752 6.22 -8.69 1.15
C ALA A 752 5.64 -7.62 2.08
N ILE A 753 5.06 -8.01 3.23
CA ILE A 753 4.47 -7.09 4.20
C ILE A 753 5.50 -6.10 4.76
N TYR A 754 6.77 -6.51 4.91
CA TYR A 754 7.82 -5.62 5.41
C TYR A 754 8.13 -4.52 4.39
N ARG A 755 8.16 -4.85 3.10
CA ARG A 755 8.33 -3.86 2.02
C ARG A 755 7.12 -2.93 1.95
N GLU A 756 5.91 -3.47 2.08
CA GLU A 756 4.68 -2.67 2.09
C GLU A 756 4.70 -1.63 3.23
N ILE A 757 5.12 -2.03 4.44
CA ILE A 757 5.28 -1.12 5.58
C ILE A 757 6.36 -0.06 5.29
N LEU A 758 7.51 -0.45 4.71
CA LEU A 758 8.58 0.49 4.37
C LEU A 758 8.11 1.53 3.36
N ILE A 759 7.49 1.10 2.26
CA ILE A 759 6.96 1.99 1.21
C ILE A 759 5.84 2.86 1.78
N GLY A 760 4.93 2.30 2.58
CA GLY A 760 3.83 3.03 3.22
C GLY A 760 4.29 4.11 4.21
N SER A 761 5.52 4.01 4.72
CA SER A 761 6.13 5.05 5.56
C SER A 761 6.67 6.26 4.77
N LEU A 762 6.87 6.09 3.46
CA LEU A 762 7.28 7.18 2.59
C LEU A 762 6.08 8.08 2.31
N LYS A 763 6.23 9.39 2.56
CA LYS A 763 5.20 10.37 2.18
C LYS A 763 5.01 10.31 0.66
N VAL A 764 3.86 9.83 0.21
CA VAL A 764 3.40 10.07 -1.16
C VAL A 764 3.07 11.56 -1.22
N ASN A 765 3.95 12.34 -1.86
CA ASN A 765 3.72 13.77 -2.11
C ASN A 765 2.74 13.99 -3.25
#